data_AF-A0A0W0ZGA7-F1
#
_entry.id   AF-A0A0W0ZGA7-F1
#
_cell.length_a   1.000
_cell.length_b   1.000
_cell.length_c   1.000
_cell.angle_alpha   90.00
_cell.angle_beta   90.00
_cell.angle_gamma   90.00
#
_symmetry.space_group_name_H-M   'P 1'
#
loop_
_entity.id
_entity.type
_entity.pdbx_description
1 polymer ?
#
loop_
_entity_poly.entity_id
_entity_poly.type
_entity_poly.pdbx_seq_one_letter_code
_entity_poly.pdbx_strand_id
1 'polypeptide(L)'
;MLEKAKLFIKEYDDDTYIDNINRDIEKLNRLIDIYNTVPTAEALLQVHQQLLKMDANIGRDIATLAIAGSFRYVPFYQDLSQKIQKELSDLGCPGFSTRQMNQWDIEQCKTNESIPSALLFEKETKPEFFGRIFGAQTSPAIAKATRLLKEINSRIIGEDSEKNYYQLTTLKQSLRELIASETISIEDRATLNNLIAKINNRLFTIVENNPQLRSKVYPSQAASLAQNIDNLSYENLQKITDILSTPAEFNAEVFHDEFDSVIPGLEKYNIKFLGGENAKNYLLTDMETGQRQVLKITPHKGNSRKAYEHIKLTDVKDSITEVYASQQAIQGKHGGYICSLEVTEFCPKGDVLSHGLKMHAKIALIAKDLAGGIEATEQDELQKLYAEFTDNHEVSLEEKQRILAQLRETQFLNAANIYGQMTDIFLRFQANHKFFPDAKPTNFLVNEFDQVFIADTKSFLNTENGLVDPNKIQNEDNYILYTPGFQSPQFEGVEPFSAEKEHSYLMGLSLYCYITGTELSEFPRESKDHPTFMKFDAEVFQSPKGKKFQELIQGLTEPDADRRLNIQQAKDALQAIMARDIKVEDAPFKSKTEAYFFALHNLIELAKTTDNAHIKQAIKEMKILIENHEQNPKKAVHILTSLAAKLENGEQQALLCNIASAIEHSTYEQTPREKYENPLARRFESEMQIALLKSPTDKMMVSVGHVSQAILNVFKQLEEQGFSDILEEFAQKLTSGQEQTGFGSQPEEITIDRVKEILQGNDPKNLNQIMFIHFLFAQKYMRMLPESILPPNRNEPTGKMLELIKEYNDGEYRNNPKAFFDNFDMMKLKFISDHKIYGSQLFTADPSRGREGPLPQTFSSQMGVMLLGQNQEGLDVDRSSWTPDSKYQGVNLDAPFARDLFENDAVYAAGPSGMTSLFMGIMENYGNFTRVDAKQNYLAAVSAYMVSGGLHSLHEVLGPAQYALDLIPGYQVSPPTPAAIAAPPNFHQFYQQQMKLDPQFEDRYQQGWEKVMAAYAQQKDQFVHAPIANISLFEQRVLMSKGSEGPYANLSENEVRAILQQNPELMPANIQLDLTSVDTTKHRETKEHYIKQSLMKINVHYLRGDEQKLEEAISLLFKTVCMTRTNLFKSYSTSTTSAENLVNLISQDEGLRKVFGIHGANPIDWEKEIKTRMEAVCNDESVIAPDFSQRLV
;
A
#
# COMPACT_ATOMS: atom_id res chain seq x y z
N MET A 1 21.67 37.93 8.73
CA MET A 1 21.45 38.84 7.57
C MET A 1 22.22 38.29 6.40
N LEU A 2 21.54 38.04 5.29
CA LEU A 2 22.14 37.50 4.07
C LEU A 2 22.80 38.62 3.27
N GLU A 3 23.96 38.34 2.68
CA GLU A 3 24.69 39.30 1.84
C GLU A 3 24.17 39.26 0.39
N LYS A 4 24.12 40.43 -0.25
CA LYS A 4 23.73 40.52 -1.67
C LYS A 4 24.82 39.96 -2.57
N ALA A 5 24.40 39.26 -3.61
CA ALA A 5 25.22 38.86 -4.72
C ALA A 5 25.64 40.09 -5.56
N LYS A 6 26.88 40.11 -6.04
CA LYS A 6 27.34 41.13 -6.99
C LYS A 6 26.87 40.76 -8.40
N LEU A 7 26.46 41.76 -9.18
CA LEU A 7 26.18 41.56 -10.60
C LEU A 7 27.49 41.26 -11.35
N PHE A 8 27.40 40.38 -12.33
CA PHE A 8 28.44 40.07 -13.29
C PHE A 8 28.72 41.27 -14.20
N ILE A 9 30.01 41.50 -14.46
CA ILE A 9 30.47 42.53 -15.39
C ILE A 9 30.53 41.86 -16.77
N LYS A 10 29.86 42.48 -17.75
CA LYS A 10 30.02 42.07 -19.15
C LYS A 10 31.41 42.40 -19.65
N GLU A 11 32.05 41.45 -20.31
CA GLU A 11 33.33 41.69 -21.01
C GLU A 11 33.06 42.13 -22.46
N TYR A 12 31.96 41.65 -23.06
CA TYR A 12 31.51 42.03 -24.40
C TYR A 12 30.00 42.39 -24.42
N ASP A 13 29.59 43.29 -25.33
CA ASP A 13 28.21 43.81 -25.40
C ASP A 13 27.18 42.73 -25.80
N ASP A 14 27.60 41.68 -26.50
CA ASP A 14 26.80 40.56 -27.02
C ASP A 14 26.67 39.36 -26.07
N ASP A 15 27.21 39.45 -24.85
CA ASP A 15 27.11 38.44 -23.79
C ASP A 15 25.68 38.36 -23.18
N THR A 16 24.70 37.98 -24.01
CA THR A 16 23.28 37.87 -23.62
C THR A 16 23.01 36.82 -22.53
N TYR A 17 23.91 35.85 -22.35
CA TYR A 17 23.84 34.91 -21.24
C TYR A 17 24.15 35.58 -19.89
N ILE A 18 25.12 36.51 -19.83
CA ILE A 18 25.42 37.31 -18.63
C ILE A 18 24.22 38.16 -18.21
N ASP A 19 23.46 38.69 -19.17
CA ASP A 19 22.21 39.41 -18.87
C ASP A 19 21.16 38.52 -18.19
N ASN A 20 21.03 37.27 -18.64
CA ASN A 20 20.08 36.33 -18.04
C ASN A 20 20.50 35.93 -16.63
N ILE A 21 21.80 35.70 -16.41
CA ILE A 21 22.31 35.37 -15.07
C ILE A 21 22.20 36.59 -14.14
N ASN A 22 22.55 37.79 -14.61
CA ASN A 22 22.38 39.03 -13.84
C ASN A 22 20.92 39.26 -13.46
N ARG A 23 19.98 38.96 -14.36
CA ARG A 23 18.56 39.05 -14.06
C ARG A 23 18.14 38.09 -12.94
N ASP A 24 18.69 36.88 -12.90
CA ASP A 24 18.42 35.92 -11.82
C ASP A 24 19.10 36.33 -10.50
N ILE A 25 20.28 36.95 -10.56
CA ILE A 25 20.93 37.59 -9.40
C ILE A 25 20.11 38.77 -8.87
N GLU A 26 19.55 39.60 -9.74
CA GLU A 26 18.70 40.71 -9.34
C GLU A 26 17.45 40.22 -8.61
N LYS A 27 16.84 39.13 -9.10
CA LYS A 27 15.72 38.47 -8.39
C LYS A 27 16.17 37.96 -7.01
N LEU A 28 17.31 37.27 -6.95
CA LEU A 28 17.88 36.75 -5.71
C LEU A 28 18.14 37.88 -4.70
N ASN A 29 18.76 38.97 -5.14
CA ASN A 29 19.05 40.16 -4.31
C ASN A 29 17.79 40.85 -3.82
N ARG A 30 16.74 40.93 -4.64
CA ARG A 30 15.43 41.42 -4.22
C ARG A 30 14.85 40.54 -3.12
N LEU A 31 14.89 39.22 -3.26
CA LEU A 31 14.40 38.30 -2.23
C LEU A 31 15.23 38.39 -0.93
N ILE A 32 16.56 38.57 -1.04
CA ILE A 32 17.45 38.82 0.10
C ILE A 32 17.09 40.12 0.82
N ASP A 33 16.79 41.20 0.09
CA ASP A 33 16.31 42.45 0.70
C ASP A 33 15.01 42.24 1.48
N ILE A 34 14.10 41.45 0.92
CA ILE A 34 12.82 41.13 1.55
C ILE A 34 13.05 40.35 2.84
N TYR A 35 13.87 39.31 2.79
CA TYR A 35 14.24 38.53 3.98
C TYR A 35 14.91 39.37 5.05
N ASN A 36 15.90 40.19 4.68
CA ASN A 36 16.62 41.04 5.63
C ASN A 36 15.72 42.14 6.25
N THR A 37 14.66 42.55 5.56
CA THR A 37 13.69 43.54 6.08
C THR A 37 12.64 42.90 6.99
N VAL A 38 12.10 41.75 6.60
CA VAL A 38 11.09 41.00 7.37
C VAL A 38 11.46 39.51 7.35
N PRO A 39 12.31 39.05 8.30
CA PRO A 39 12.79 37.67 8.32
C PRO A 39 11.65 36.71 8.61
N THR A 40 11.26 35.93 7.60
CA THR A 40 10.23 34.89 7.70
C THR A 40 10.71 33.63 7.00
N ALA A 41 10.20 32.47 7.45
CA ALA A 41 10.49 31.19 6.82
C ALA A 41 10.16 31.18 5.31
N GLU A 42 9.00 31.73 4.94
CA GLU A 42 8.58 31.84 3.53
C GLU A 42 9.55 32.71 2.71
N ALA A 43 10.01 33.86 3.24
CA ALA A 43 10.97 34.70 2.53
C ALA A 43 12.33 34.00 2.36
N LEU A 44 12.79 33.23 3.36
CA LEU A 44 14.03 32.45 3.27
C LEU A 44 13.91 31.30 2.26
N LEU A 45 12.76 30.61 2.24
CA LEU A 45 12.46 29.56 1.25
C LEU A 45 12.45 30.14 -0.18
N GLN A 46 11.92 31.35 -0.38
CA GLN A 46 11.98 32.03 -1.67
C GLN A 46 13.43 32.32 -2.10
N VAL A 47 14.28 32.80 -1.19
CA VAL A 47 15.72 33.01 -1.44
C VAL A 47 16.40 31.69 -1.83
N HIS A 48 16.15 30.62 -1.07
CA HIS A 48 16.70 29.30 -1.33
C HIS A 48 16.28 28.74 -2.69
N GLN A 49 14.98 28.81 -3.02
CA GLN A 49 14.46 28.37 -4.31
C GLN A 49 15.06 29.14 -5.49
N GLN A 50 15.20 30.46 -5.36
CA GLN A 50 15.81 31.28 -6.43
C GLN A 50 17.31 30.99 -6.57
N LEU A 51 18.01 30.68 -5.48
CA LEU A 51 19.41 30.25 -5.52
C LEU A 51 19.57 28.92 -6.26
N LEU A 52 18.73 27.92 -5.96
CA LEU A 52 18.71 26.63 -6.67
C LEU A 52 18.39 26.79 -8.16
N LYS A 53 17.47 27.68 -8.51
CA LYS A 53 17.10 27.98 -9.89
C LYS A 53 18.25 28.66 -10.64
N MET A 54 18.92 29.61 -9.99
CA MET A 54 20.10 30.28 -10.54
C MET A 54 21.23 29.28 -10.78
N ASP A 55 21.46 28.37 -9.83
CA ASP A 55 22.46 27.30 -9.97
C ASP A 55 22.15 26.34 -11.12
N ALA A 56 20.88 25.94 -11.26
CA ALA A 56 20.41 25.15 -12.39
C ALA A 56 20.64 25.83 -13.74
N ASN A 57 20.58 27.16 -13.80
CA ASN A 57 20.79 27.95 -15.01
C ASN A 57 22.29 28.18 -15.30
N ILE A 58 23.13 28.29 -14.26
CA ILE A 58 24.58 28.53 -14.36
C ILE A 58 25.38 27.23 -14.57
N GLY A 59 24.90 26.09 -14.07
CA GLY A 59 25.53 24.77 -14.19
C GLY A 59 25.63 24.17 -15.61
N ARG A 60 25.48 25.00 -16.66
CA ARG A 60 25.80 24.66 -18.05
C ARG A 60 27.24 25.06 -18.33
N ASP A 61 28.07 24.12 -18.77
CA ASP A 61 29.55 24.20 -18.83
C ASP A 61 30.13 25.50 -19.45
N ILE A 62 29.43 26.19 -20.36
CA ILE A 62 29.90 27.47 -20.96
C ILE A 62 29.92 28.62 -19.93
N ALA A 63 28.95 28.71 -19.03
CA ALA A 63 28.92 29.78 -18.03
C ALA A 63 30.07 29.59 -17.04
N THR A 64 30.38 28.36 -16.65
CA THR A 64 31.45 28.08 -15.68
C THR A 64 32.84 28.40 -16.25
N LEU A 65 33.08 28.13 -17.54
CA LEU A 65 34.34 28.47 -18.22
C LEU A 65 34.50 29.97 -18.50
N ALA A 66 33.43 30.67 -18.89
CA ALA A 66 33.47 32.12 -19.11
C ALA A 66 33.56 32.92 -17.79
N ILE A 67 32.96 32.40 -16.70
CA ILE A 67 33.00 33.01 -15.37
C ILE A 67 34.34 32.72 -14.65
N ALA A 68 35.04 31.62 -14.97
CA ALA A 68 36.29 31.21 -14.33
C ALA A 68 37.43 32.25 -14.43
N GLY A 69 37.40 33.14 -15.43
CA GLY A 69 38.39 34.22 -15.60
C GLY A 69 38.12 35.48 -14.77
N SER A 70 36.87 35.76 -14.40
CA SER A 70 36.43 37.08 -13.92
C SER A 70 35.59 37.06 -12.62
N PHE A 71 35.08 35.90 -12.18
CA PHE A 71 34.33 35.79 -10.93
C PHE A 71 34.38 34.40 -10.29
N ARG A 72 34.36 34.37 -8.95
CA ARG A 72 34.40 33.14 -8.15
C ARG A 72 33.00 32.67 -7.78
N TYR A 73 32.23 32.19 -8.77
CA TYR A 73 30.84 31.72 -8.57
C TYR A 73 30.74 30.60 -7.53
N VAL A 74 31.67 29.64 -7.60
CA VAL A 74 31.70 28.50 -6.69
C VAL A 74 31.83 28.96 -5.21
N PRO A 75 32.82 29.79 -4.83
CA PRO A 75 32.87 30.36 -3.48
C PRO A 75 31.64 31.18 -3.07
N PHE A 76 31.03 31.91 -4.00
CA PHE A 76 29.83 32.69 -3.72
C PHE A 76 28.62 31.78 -3.41
N TYR A 77 28.37 30.77 -4.24
CA TYR A 77 27.28 29.81 -4.04
C TYR A 77 27.47 29.04 -2.73
N GLN A 78 28.70 28.62 -2.44
CA GLN A 78 29.06 27.96 -1.19
C GLN A 78 28.76 28.82 0.03
N ASP A 79 29.22 30.08 0.05
CA ASP A 79 28.99 31.00 1.17
C ASP A 79 27.49 31.27 1.40
N LEU A 80 26.75 31.57 0.34
CA LEU A 80 25.33 31.88 0.45
C LEU A 80 24.50 30.63 0.84
N SER A 81 24.81 29.46 0.27
CA SER A 81 24.15 28.20 0.61
C SER A 81 24.38 27.82 2.07
N GLN A 82 25.61 27.93 2.57
CA GLN A 82 25.92 27.69 3.99
C GLN A 82 25.18 28.65 4.92
N LYS A 83 25.07 29.93 4.56
CA LYS A 83 24.31 30.93 5.34
C LYS A 83 22.82 30.61 5.35
N ILE A 84 22.24 30.23 4.21
CA ILE A 84 20.82 29.83 4.12
C ILE A 84 20.56 28.56 4.93
N GLN A 85 21.42 27.54 4.82
CA GLN A 85 21.31 26.32 5.61
C GLN A 85 21.33 26.63 7.11
N LYS A 86 22.27 27.46 7.56
CA LYS A 86 22.33 27.90 8.96
C LYS A 86 21.04 28.60 9.40
N GLU A 87 20.54 29.57 8.63
CA GLU A 87 19.32 30.30 8.97
C GLU A 87 18.08 29.39 8.98
N LEU A 88 18.01 28.39 8.09
CA LEU A 88 16.97 27.36 8.10
C LEU A 88 17.08 26.43 9.33
N SER A 89 18.30 26.03 9.73
CA SER A 89 18.52 25.31 11.00
C SER A 89 18.05 26.12 12.20
N ASP A 90 18.36 27.42 12.25
CA ASP A 90 17.96 28.31 13.35
C ASP A 90 16.42 28.45 13.43
N LEU A 91 15.72 28.30 12.31
CA LEU A 91 14.25 28.25 12.22
C LEU A 91 13.66 26.85 12.52
N GLY A 92 14.49 25.86 12.84
CA GLY A 92 14.07 24.51 13.22
C GLY A 92 13.87 23.55 12.04
N CYS A 93 14.47 23.81 10.88
CA CYS A 93 14.46 22.87 9.74
C CYS A 93 15.34 21.64 10.07
N PRO A 94 14.78 20.41 10.08
CA PRO A 94 15.48 19.21 10.56
C PRO A 94 16.52 18.65 9.59
N GLY A 95 16.58 19.17 8.37
CA GLY A 95 17.55 18.80 7.34
C GLY A 95 17.31 19.55 6.04
N PHE A 96 18.22 19.38 5.07
CA PHE A 96 18.26 20.18 3.84
C PHE A 96 17.94 19.39 2.58
N SER A 97 17.50 18.13 2.72
CA SER A 97 16.97 17.38 1.58
C SER A 97 15.70 18.04 1.04
N THR A 98 15.41 17.83 -0.25
CA THR A 98 14.17 18.35 -0.87
C THR A 98 12.93 17.85 -0.13
N ARG A 99 12.92 16.58 0.32
CA ARG A 99 11.78 15.99 1.05
C ARG A 99 11.65 16.58 2.47
N GLN A 100 12.75 16.76 3.21
CA GLN A 100 12.72 17.36 4.56
C GLN A 100 12.32 18.84 4.51
N MET A 101 12.88 19.61 3.57
CA MET A 101 12.53 21.02 3.41
C MET A 101 11.07 21.18 2.96
N ASN A 102 10.58 20.29 2.09
CA ASN A 102 9.18 20.30 1.67
C ASN A 102 8.24 19.89 2.81
N GLN A 103 8.59 18.88 3.60
CA GLN A 103 7.85 18.52 4.82
C GLN A 103 7.80 19.72 5.76
N TRP A 104 8.94 20.32 6.07
CA TRP A 104 9.04 21.45 6.99
C TRP A 104 8.27 22.69 6.47
N ASP A 105 8.37 23.02 5.17
CA ASP A 105 7.56 24.07 4.53
C ASP A 105 6.06 23.81 4.69
N ILE A 106 5.60 22.59 4.39
CA ILE A 106 4.19 22.23 4.49
C ILE A 106 3.70 22.27 5.95
N GLU A 107 4.48 21.75 6.89
CA GLU A 107 4.07 21.62 8.30
C GLU A 107 4.17 22.93 9.07
N GLN A 108 5.22 23.73 8.83
CA GLN A 108 5.55 24.92 9.62
C GLN A 108 5.12 26.24 8.95
N CYS A 109 4.97 26.27 7.62
CA CYS A 109 4.58 27.47 6.87
C CYS A 109 3.13 27.43 6.39
N LYS A 110 2.20 26.92 7.23
CA LYS A 110 0.76 26.83 6.93
C LYS A 110 -0.10 27.72 7.82
N THR A 111 -1.30 28.06 7.35
CA THR A 111 -2.39 28.57 8.20
C THR A 111 -3.39 27.47 8.51
N ASN A 112 -4.46 27.77 9.25
CA ASN A 112 -5.61 26.87 9.41
C ASN A 112 -6.77 27.23 8.45
N GLU A 113 -6.54 28.14 7.51
CA GLU A 113 -7.56 28.62 6.59
C GLU A 113 -7.58 27.81 5.29
N SER A 114 -8.75 27.69 4.66
CA SER A 114 -8.91 27.03 3.36
C SER A 114 -8.52 27.95 2.19
N ILE A 115 -8.09 27.35 1.08
CA ILE A 115 -7.85 28.08 -0.18
C ILE A 115 -9.17 28.73 -0.65
N PRO A 116 -9.21 30.05 -0.89
CA PRO A 116 -10.41 30.70 -1.40
C PRO A 116 -10.71 30.29 -2.84
N SER A 117 -11.98 30.30 -3.24
CA SER A 117 -12.32 30.20 -4.67
C SER A 117 -11.74 31.39 -5.42
N ALA A 118 -11.41 31.24 -6.71
CA ALA A 118 -10.88 32.35 -7.50
C ALA A 118 -11.83 33.56 -7.52
N LEU A 119 -13.15 33.34 -7.49
CA LEU A 119 -14.14 34.41 -7.40
C LEU A 119 -14.10 35.13 -6.04
N LEU A 120 -13.94 34.37 -4.95
CA LEU A 120 -13.83 34.92 -3.60
C LEU A 120 -12.51 35.70 -3.45
N PHE A 121 -11.40 35.14 -3.90
CA PHE A 121 -10.10 35.82 -3.91
C PHE A 121 -10.14 37.12 -4.72
N GLU A 122 -10.76 37.10 -5.91
CA GLU A 122 -10.96 38.31 -6.73
C GLU A 122 -11.88 39.34 -6.04
N LYS A 123 -12.82 38.91 -5.20
CA LYS A 123 -13.71 39.80 -4.43
C LYS A 123 -13.00 40.41 -3.23
N GLU A 124 -12.22 39.62 -2.49
CA GLU A 124 -11.48 40.04 -1.29
C GLU A 124 -10.32 40.97 -1.63
N THR A 125 -9.74 40.83 -2.82
CA THR A 125 -8.60 41.64 -3.29
C THR A 125 -9.00 42.80 -4.20
N LYS A 126 -10.30 43.05 -4.38
CA LYS A 126 -10.80 44.18 -5.15
C LYS A 126 -10.62 45.49 -4.38
N PRO A 127 -10.15 46.57 -5.03
CA PRO A 127 -10.09 47.88 -4.39
C PRO A 127 -11.46 48.29 -3.83
N GLU A 128 -11.46 48.91 -2.65
CA GLU A 128 -12.67 49.35 -1.97
C GLU A 128 -13.49 50.35 -2.82
N PHE A 129 -14.76 50.55 -2.45
CA PHE A 129 -15.70 51.40 -3.18
C PHE A 129 -15.12 52.80 -3.49
N PHE A 130 -14.49 53.45 -2.52
CA PHE A 130 -13.84 54.75 -2.73
C PHE A 130 -12.60 54.66 -3.62
N GLY A 131 -11.77 53.62 -3.47
CA GLY A 131 -10.61 53.39 -4.33
C GLY A 131 -11.00 53.25 -5.82
N ARG A 132 -12.11 52.56 -6.11
CA ARG A 132 -12.63 52.42 -7.48
C ARG A 132 -13.16 53.72 -8.08
N ILE A 133 -13.79 54.57 -7.25
CA ILE A 133 -14.25 55.91 -7.67
C ILE A 133 -13.07 56.81 -8.07
N PHE A 134 -11.89 56.59 -7.47
CA PHE A 134 -10.66 57.33 -7.79
C PHE A 134 -9.73 56.58 -8.76
N GLY A 135 -10.21 55.56 -9.47
CA GLY A 135 -9.49 54.88 -10.54
C GLY A 135 -8.49 53.81 -10.12
N ALA A 136 -8.52 53.35 -8.86
CA ALA A 136 -7.69 52.23 -8.41
C ALA A 136 -8.12 50.93 -9.12
N GLN A 137 -7.15 50.25 -9.74
CA GLN A 137 -7.32 48.95 -10.37
C GLN A 137 -6.67 47.85 -9.54
N THR A 138 -7.13 46.61 -9.68
CA THR A 138 -6.45 45.44 -9.11
C THR A 138 -5.03 45.35 -9.68
N SER A 139 -4.04 45.10 -8.84
CA SER A 139 -2.66 45.05 -9.29
C SER A 139 -2.42 43.89 -10.27
N PRO A 140 -1.46 44.02 -11.21
CA PRO A 140 -1.14 42.97 -12.16
C PRO A 140 -0.80 41.62 -11.49
N ALA A 141 -0.11 41.66 -10.35
CA ALA A 141 0.25 40.46 -9.59
C ALA A 141 -0.99 39.73 -9.05
N ILE A 142 -1.92 40.46 -8.42
CA ILE A 142 -3.19 39.87 -7.92
C ILE A 142 -4.05 39.35 -9.07
N ALA A 143 -4.07 40.04 -10.22
CA ALA A 143 -4.78 39.57 -11.41
C ALA A 143 -4.19 38.26 -11.97
N LYS A 144 -2.85 38.13 -12.00
CA LYS A 144 -2.15 36.90 -12.39
C LYS A 144 -2.40 35.76 -11.42
N ALA A 145 -2.32 36.01 -10.11
CA ALA A 145 -2.64 35.02 -9.08
C ALA A 145 -4.10 34.54 -9.17
N THR A 146 -5.03 35.44 -9.44
CA THR A 146 -6.45 35.10 -9.68
C THR A 146 -6.61 34.19 -10.89
N ARG A 147 -5.82 34.41 -11.95
CA ARG A 147 -5.85 33.57 -13.16
C ARG A 147 -5.31 32.16 -12.87
N LEU A 148 -4.18 32.06 -12.17
CA LEU A 148 -3.62 30.77 -11.72
C LEU A 148 -4.61 30.00 -10.85
N LEU A 149 -5.35 30.67 -9.96
CA LEU A 149 -6.42 30.04 -9.18
C LEU A 149 -7.62 29.56 -10.03
N LYS A 150 -7.94 30.26 -11.14
CA LYS A 150 -9.02 29.84 -12.06
C LYS A 150 -8.67 28.58 -12.86
N GLU A 151 -7.39 28.30 -13.03
CA GLU A 151 -6.90 27.09 -13.73
C GLU A 151 -7.05 25.83 -12.88
N ILE A 152 -7.27 25.96 -11.56
CA ILE A 152 -7.55 24.85 -10.66
C ILE A 152 -9.05 24.64 -10.51
N ASN A 153 -9.52 23.43 -10.77
CA ASN A 153 -10.92 23.09 -10.59
C ASN A 153 -11.31 23.11 -9.10
N SER A 154 -12.24 23.99 -8.73
CA SER A 154 -12.73 24.12 -7.34
C SER A 154 -13.32 22.83 -6.73
N ARG A 155 -13.83 21.89 -7.55
CA ARG A 155 -14.30 20.57 -7.08
C ARG A 155 -13.15 19.62 -6.72
N ILE A 156 -11.97 19.85 -7.28
CA ILE A 156 -10.76 19.05 -7.09
C ILE A 156 -9.99 19.48 -5.82
N ILE A 157 -10.15 20.74 -5.38
CA ILE A 157 -9.47 21.27 -4.19
C ILE A 157 -9.85 20.52 -2.90
N GLY A 158 -11.01 19.86 -2.82
CA GLY A 158 -11.48 19.16 -1.62
C GLY A 158 -11.12 17.68 -1.51
N GLU A 159 -10.50 17.09 -2.55
CA GLU A 159 -10.16 15.65 -2.56
C GLU A 159 -8.71 15.41 -2.13
N ASP A 160 -8.50 14.43 -1.26
CA ASP A 160 -7.19 14.01 -0.78
C ASP A 160 -6.56 13.02 -1.76
N SER A 161 -6.14 13.49 -2.94
CA SER A 161 -5.49 12.65 -3.95
C SER A 161 -4.06 13.11 -4.28
N GLU A 162 -3.22 12.16 -4.70
CA GLU A 162 -1.86 12.42 -5.19
C GLU A 162 -1.85 13.43 -6.35
N LYS A 163 -2.81 13.34 -7.27
CA LYS A 163 -2.97 14.29 -8.39
C LYS A 163 -3.15 15.73 -7.89
N ASN A 164 -3.94 15.93 -6.84
CA ASN A 164 -4.28 17.24 -6.32
C ASN A 164 -3.11 17.85 -5.53
N TYR A 165 -2.36 17.00 -4.83
CA TYR A 165 -1.10 17.40 -4.20
C TYR A 165 -0.15 18.04 -5.22
N TYR A 166 0.07 17.39 -6.37
CA TYR A 166 0.96 17.93 -7.39
C TYR A 166 0.43 19.20 -8.07
N GLN A 167 -0.89 19.29 -8.30
CA GLN A 167 -1.51 20.52 -8.84
C GLN A 167 -1.34 21.71 -7.88
N LEU A 168 -1.57 21.51 -6.58
CA LEU A 168 -1.40 22.55 -5.57
C LEU A 168 0.06 22.91 -5.33
N THR A 169 0.97 21.93 -5.41
CA THR A 169 2.42 22.17 -5.38
C THR A 169 2.85 23.04 -6.56
N THR A 170 2.31 22.78 -7.76
CA THR A 170 2.56 23.58 -8.97
C THR A 170 2.05 25.02 -8.81
N LEU A 171 0.86 25.19 -8.23
CA LEU A 171 0.33 26.53 -7.90
C LEU A 171 1.23 27.27 -6.92
N LYS A 172 1.63 26.61 -5.82
CA LYS A 172 2.56 27.18 -4.84
C LYS A 172 3.82 27.70 -5.51
N GLN A 173 4.43 26.89 -6.39
CA GLN A 173 5.64 27.28 -7.11
C GLN A 173 5.42 28.45 -8.07
N SER A 174 4.28 28.48 -8.77
CA SER A 174 3.91 29.57 -9.68
C SER A 174 3.71 30.90 -8.95
N LEU A 175 3.16 30.87 -7.73
CA LEU A 175 3.01 32.06 -6.89
C LEU A 175 4.36 32.57 -6.37
N ARG A 176 5.27 31.69 -5.94
CA ARG A 176 6.63 32.08 -5.55
C ARG A 176 7.41 32.70 -6.71
N GLU A 177 7.27 32.17 -7.93
CA GLU A 177 7.87 32.76 -9.13
C GLU A 177 7.31 34.15 -9.45
N LEU A 178 6.00 34.34 -9.29
CA LEU A 178 5.35 35.64 -9.46
C LEU A 178 5.95 36.67 -8.47
N ILE A 179 6.16 36.27 -7.22
CA ILE A 179 6.78 37.12 -6.19
C ILE A 179 8.23 37.47 -6.54
N ALA A 180 9.00 36.51 -7.06
CA ALA A 180 10.40 36.73 -7.43
C ALA A 180 10.59 37.62 -8.67
N SER A 181 9.66 37.51 -9.63
CA SER A 181 9.80 38.11 -10.97
C SER A 181 9.27 39.53 -11.09
N GLU A 182 8.37 39.97 -10.21
CA GLU A 182 7.72 41.27 -10.28
C GLU A 182 8.05 42.19 -9.10
N THR A 183 7.99 43.50 -9.31
CA THR A 183 8.01 44.46 -8.21
C THR A 183 6.61 44.54 -7.61
N ILE A 184 6.38 43.77 -6.54
CA ILE A 184 5.10 43.66 -5.85
C ILE A 184 5.08 44.56 -4.60
N SER A 185 3.96 45.24 -4.36
CA SER A 185 3.74 46.03 -3.14
C SER A 185 3.82 45.16 -1.87
N ILE A 186 4.05 45.79 -0.72
CA ILE A 186 4.12 45.06 0.56
C ILE A 186 2.78 44.37 0.85
N GLU A 187 1.67 45.04 0.58
CA GLU A 187 0.30 44.55 0.82
C GLU A 187 -0.07 43.37 -0.11
N ASP A 188 0.24 43.47 -1.41
CA ASP A 188 -0.01 42.38 -2.35
C ASP A 188 0.86 41.17 -2.04
N ARG A 189 2.12 41.39 -1.63
CA ARG A 189 3.01 40.30 -1.24
C ARG A 189 2.52 39.58 0.02
N ALA A 190 2.07 40.32 1.03
CA ALA A 190 1.45 39.74 2.21
C ALA A 190 0.23 38.88 1.83
N THR A 191 -0.58 39.37 0.89
CA THR A 191 -1.73 38.65 0.35
C THR A 191 -1.33 37.35 -0.35
N LEU A 192 -0.30 37.37 -1.20
CA LEU A 192 0.20 36.17 -1.90
C LEU A 192 0.87 35.17 -0.95
N ASN A 193 1.65 35.63 0.02
CA ASN A 193 2.23 34.77 1.06
C ASN A 193 1.14 34.10 1.90
N ASN A 194 0.06 34.82 2.23
CA ASN A 194 -1.09 34.22 2.91
C ASN A 194 -1.77 33.15 2.06
N LEU A 195 -1.89 33.37 0.74
CA LEU A 195 -2.41 32.36 -0.18
C LEU A 195 -1.51 31.11 -0.23
N ILE A 196 -0.18 31.27 -0.26
CA ILE A 196 0.79 30.16 -0.18
C ILE A 196 0.60 29.37 1.13
N ALA A 197 0.42 30.05 2.26
CA ALA A 197 0.22 29.37 3.54
C ALA A 197 -1.13 28.61 3.62
N LYS A 198 -2.19 29.10 2.96
CA LYS A 198 -3.45 28.36 2.76
C LYS A 198 -3.27 27.13 1.86
N ILE A 199 -2.41 27.23 0.85
CA ILE A 199 -2.05 26.09 -0.01
C ILE A 199 -1.28 25.05 0.80
N ASN A 200 -0.30 25.46 1.60
CA ASN A 200 0.44 24.56 2.50
C ASN A 200 -0.50 23.84 3.49
N ASN A 201 -1.52 24.51 4.04
CA ASN A 201 -2.54 23.86 4.87
C ASN A 201 -3.26 22.73 4.13
N ARG A 202 -3.61 22.97 2.86
CA ARG A 202 -4.27 21.95 2.05
C ARG A 202 -3.32 20.82 1.66
N LEU A 203 -2.07 21.13 1.29
CA LEU A 203 -1.03 20.14 1.02
C LEU A 203 -0.78 19.25 2.25
N PHE A 204 -0.70 19.85 3.45
CA PHE A 204 -0.57 19.14 4.72
C PHE A 204 -1.72 18.16 4.90
N THR A 205 -2.96 18.63 4.75
CA THR A 205 -4.16 17.77 4.86
C THR A 205 -4.13 16.60 3.87
N ILE A 206 -3.74 16.86 2.61
CA ILE A 206 -3.65 15.80 1.60
C ILE A 206 -2.57 14.77 1.98
N VAL A 207 -1.41 15.21 2.47
CA VAL A 207 -0.31 14.30 2.86
C VAL A 207 -0.66 13.49 4.10
N GLU A 208 -1.25 14.09 5.13
CA GLU A 208 -1.70 13.38 6.34
C GLU A 208 -2.75 12.30 6.00
N ASN A 209 -3.66 12.59 5.07
CA ASN A 209 -4.72 11.67 4.67
C ASN A 209 -4.29 10.64 3.60
N ASN A 210 -3.04 10.67 3.13
CA ASN A 210 -2.51 9.74 2.13
C ASN A 210 -1.17 9.13 2.57
N PRO A 211 -1.17 8.02 3.34
CA PRO A 211 0.07 7.39 3.81
C PRO A 211 1.06 6.99 2.71
N GLN A 212 0.56 6.55 1.55
CA GLN A 212 1.40 6.24 0.37
C GLN A 212 2.02 7.51 -0.24
N LEU A 213 1.27 8.60 -0.30
CA LEU A 213 1.84 9.88 -0.73
C LEU A 213 2.83 10.39 0.29
N ARG A 214 2.52 10.27 1.59
CA ARG A 214 3.43 10.62 2.70
C ARG A 214 4.75 9.90 2.57
N SER A 215 4.77 8.59 2.33
CA SER A 215 6.03 7.85 2.11
C SER A 215 6.78 8.29 0.85
N LYS A 216 6.08 8.81 -0.17
CA LYS A 216 6.69 9.37 -1.39
C LYS A 216 7.26 10.79 -1.18
N VAL A 217 6.60 11.64 -0.41
CA VAL A 217 6.92 13.08 -0.33
C VAL A 217 7.60 13.52 0.96
N TYR A 218 7.49 12.73 2.04
CA TYR A 218 8.21 12.95 3.31
C TYR A 218 9.39 11.96 3.43
N PRO A 219 10.43 12.31 4.20
CA PRO A 219 11.52 11.41 4.53
C PRO A 219 11.04 10.21 5.37
N SER A 220 11.68 9.04 5.19
CA SER A 220 11.47 7.86 6.06
C SER A 220 11.95 8.15 7.49
N GLN A 221 11.20 7.74 8.52
CA GLN A 221 11.56 8.00 9.93
C GLN A 221 12.74 7.18 10.46
N ALA A 222 13.13 6.10 9.77
CA ALA A 222 14.41 5.43 10.00
C ALA A 222 15.50 6.21 9.24
N ALA A 223 16.63 6.50 9.88
CA ALA A 223 17.79 7.13 9.24
C ALA A 223 18.29 6.26 8.08
N SER A 224 17.77 6.50 6.88
CA SER A 224 18.11 5.75 5.68
C SER A 224 19.42 6.28 5.10
N LEU A 225 20.22 5.42 4.47
CA LEU A 225 21.46 5.83 3.79
C LEU A 225 21.24 6.99 2.82
N ALA A 226 20.09 6.98 2.12
CA ALA A 226 19.61 8.09 1.29
C ALA A 226 19.54 9.42 2.04
N GLN A 227 18.99 9.43 3.26
CA GLN A 227 18.93 10.62 4.12
C GLN A 227 20.32 11.12 4.50
N ASN A 228 21.27 10.23 4.78
CA ASN A 228 22.63 10.64 5.14
C ASN A 228 23.40 11.19 3.93
N ILE A 229 23.17 10.63 2.73
CA ILE A 229 23.70 11.17 1.48
C ILE A 229 23.10 12.56 1.18
N ASP A 230 21.80 12.76 1.38
CA ASP A 230 21.16 14.08 1.18
C ASP A 230 21.59 15.14 2.21
N ASN A 231 22.19 14.74 3.34
CA ASN A 231 22.70 15.65 4.37
C ASN A 231 24.24 15.79 4.34
N LEU A 232 24.91 15.24 3.32
CA LEU A 232 26.36 15.38 3.17
C LEU A 232 26.76 16.86 3.10
N SER A 233 27.86 17.20 3.78
CA SER A 233 28.52 18.48 3.58
C SER A 233 29.10 18.54 2.17
N TYR A 234 29.18 19.74 1.60
CA TYR A 234 29.76 19.94 0.27
C TYR A 234 31.19 19.36 0.17
N GLU A 235 32.01 19.51 1.22
CA GLU A 235 33.37 18.98 1.25
C GLU A 235 33.39 17.45 1.15
N ASN A 236 32.54 16.76 1.90
CA ASN A 236 32.48 15.30 1.91
C ASN A 236 31.88 14.77 0.61
N LEU A 237 30.83 15.42 0.10
CA LEU A 237 30.26 15.11 -1.21
C LEU A 237 31.30 15.19 -2.33
N GLN A 238 32.18 16.21 -2.28
CA GLN A 238 33.25 16.37 -3.26
C GLN A 238 34.25 15.21 -3.23
N LYS A 239 34.69 14.81 -2.03
CA LYS A 239 35.62 13.68 -1.87
C LYS A 239 35.02 12.38 -2.38
N ILE A 240 33.76 12.10 -1.99
CA ILE A 240 33.03 10.90 -2.41
C ILE A 240 32.92 10.84 -3.94
N THR A 241 32.50 11.96 -4.56
CA THR A 241 32.32 12.01 -6.01
C THR A 241 33.63 11.87 -6.78
N ASP A 242 34.74 12.44 -6.29
CA ASP A 242 36.05 12.28 -6.92
C ASP A 242 36.55 10.82 -6.88
N ILE A 243 36.30 10.09 -5.78
CA ILE A 243 36.69 8.68 -5.63
C ILE A 243 35.85 7.78 -6.54
N LEU A 244 34.52 7.88 -6.42
CA LEU A 244 33.57 7.06 -7.17
C LEU A 244 33.53 7.37 -8.68
N SER A 245 34.08 8.50 -9.11
CA SER A 245 34.24 8.79 -10.54
C SER A 245 35.39 8.04 -11.20
N THR A 246 36.27 7.41 -10.41
CA THR A 246 37.46 6.71 -10.91
C THR A 246 37.41 5.23 -10.48
N PRO A 247 36.58 4.38 -11.13
CA PRO A 247 36.34 3.00 -10.67
C PRO A 247 37.61 2.14 -10.54
N ALA A 248 38.64 2.42 -11.35
CA ALA A 248 39.92 1.72 -11.28
C ALA A 248 40.70 1.97 -9.97
N GLU A 249 40.43 3.08 -9.29
CA GLU A 249 41.03 3.47 -8.01
C GLU A 249 40.11 3.14 -6.82
N PHE A 250 38.89 2.64 -7.07
CA PHE A 250 37.92 2.36 -6.02
C PHE A 250 38.29 1.10 -5.23
N ASN A 251 38.44 1.26 -3.92
CA ASN A 251 38.58 0.16 -2.98
C ASN A 251 37.52 0.30 -1.89
N ALA A 252 36.67 -0.73 -1.72
CA ALA A 252 35.55 -0.68 -0.79
C ALA A 252 36.00 -0.55 0.68
N GLU A 253 37.06 -1.26 1.10
CA GLU A 253 37.57 -1.19 2.47
C GLU A 253 38.08 0.22 2.81
N VAL A 254 38.86 0.81 1.90
CA VAL A 254 39.35 2.20 2.07
C VAL A 254 38.19 3.20 2.07
N PHE A 255 37.16 2.94 1.26
CA PHE A 255 35.97 3.78 1.22
C PHE A 255 35.18 3.73 2.54
N HIS A 256 35.03 2.54 3.13
CA HIS A 256 34.42 2.38 4.45
C HIS A 256 35.23 3.07 5.55
N ASP A 257 36.55 2.85 5.57
CA ASP A 257 37.46 3.47 6.55
C ASP A 257 37.34 5.00 6.56
N GLU A 258 37.17 5.62 5.38
CA GLU A 258 37.08 7.07 5.24
C GLU A 258 35.66 7.61 5.49
N PHE A 259 34.61 6.92 5.02
CA PHE A 259 33.26 7.50 4.95
C PHE A 259 32.22 6.90 5.89
N ASP A 260 32.47 5.79 6.59
CA ASP A 260 31.48 5.24 7.55
C ASP A 260 31.19 6.23 8.70
N SER A 261 32.21 6.96 9.16
CA SER A 261 32.05 8.01 10.18
C SER A 261 31.35 9.27 9.65
N VAL A 262 31.33 9.45 8.32
CA VAL A 262 30.78 10.61 7.61
C VAL A 262 29.34 10.35 7.16
N ILE A 263 29.03 9.11 6.80
CA ILE A 263 27.73 8.64 6.33
C ILE A 263 27.27 7.53 7.27
N PRO A 264 26.61 7.87 8.40
CA PRO A 264 26.12 6.86 9.32
C PRO A 264 25.25 5.81 8.61
N GLY A 265 25.41 4.54 8.93
CA GLY A 265 24.69 3.45 8.29
C GLY A 265 25.32 2.94 6.99
N LEU A 266 26.35 3.59 6.43
CA LEU A 266 27.11 3.06 5.29
C LEU A 266 27.85 1.78 5.66
N GLU A 267 28.31 1.64 6.91
CA GLU A 267 29.05 0.50 7.44
C GLU A 267 28.29 -0.84 7.34
N LYS A 268 26.98 -0.77 7.14
CA LYS A 268 26.10 -1.94 6.98
C LYS A 268 26.07 -2.49 5.57
N TYR A 269 26.62 -1.78 4.59
CA TYR A 269 26.51 -2.13 3.18
C TYR A 269 27.83 -2.65 2.63
N ASN A 270 27.77 -3.71 1.83
CA ASN A 270 28.84 -4.06 0.92
C ASN A 270 28.69 -3.28 -0.39
N ILE A 271 29.78 -2.67 -0.87
CA ILE A 271 29.80 -1.81 -2.06
C ILE A 271 30.54 -2.51 -3.21
N LYS A 272 29.86 -2.69 -4.35
CA LYS A 272 30.43 -3.33 -5.54
C LYS A 272 30.17 -2.51 -6.80
N PHE A 273 31.21 -2.21 -7.56
CA PHE A 273 31.05 -1.56 -8.87
C PHE A 273 30.29 -2.48 -9.86
N LEU A 274 29.21 -1.95 -10.45
CA LEU A 274 28.37 -2.65 -11.44
C LEU A 274 28.79 -2.34 -12.87
N GLY A 275 29.41 -1.19 -13.11
CA GLY A 275 29.76 -0.73 -14.46
C GLY A 275 29.14 0.62 -14.82
N GLY A 276 29.35 0.99 -16.08
CA GLY A 276 28.78 2.19 -16.70
C GLY A 276 29.83 3.12 -17.30
N GLU A 277 29.60 3.52 -18.55
CA GLU A 277 30.53 4.33 -19.33
C GLU A 277 30.40 5.82 -18.96
N ASN A 278 29.19 6.37 -19.07
CA ASN A 278 28.89 7.76 -18.71
C ASN A 278 28.54 7.92 -17.23
N ALA A 279 27.61 7.14 -16.70
CA ALA A 279 27.31 7.10 -15.27
C ALA A 279 28.08 5.94 -14.62
N LYS A 280 28.59 6.12 -13.40
CA LYS A 280 29.26 5.07 -12.63
C LYS A 280 28.30 4.51 -11.59
N ASN A 281 28.01 3.22 -11.66
CA ASN A 281 26.99 2.57 -10.82
C ASN A 281 27.66 1.60 -9.83
N TYR A 282 27.27 1.70 -8.56
CA TYR A 282 27.79 0.88 -7.46
C TYR A 282 26.61 0.22 -6.74
N LEU A 283 26.59 -1.10 -6.71
CA LEU A 283 25.64 -1.89 -5.93
C LEU A 283 25.97 -1.76 -4.45
N LEU A 284 24.98 -1.35 -3.68
CA LEU A 284 24.97 -1.39 -2.24
C LEU A 284 24.15 -2.61 -1.81
N THR A 285 24.73 -3.51 -1.01
CA THR A 285 24.02 -4.66 -0.44
C THR A 285 24.08 -4.59 1.07
N ASP A 286 22.94 -4.36 1.72
CA ASP A 286 22.83 -4.42 3.17
C ASP A 286 23.20 -5.83 3.64
N MET A 287 24.22 -5.92 4.51
CA MET A 287 24.77 -7.19 4.98
C MET A 287 23.85 -7.91 5.98
N GLU A 288 22.94 -7.20 6.64
CA GLU A 288 21.99 -7.77 7.60
C GLU A 288 20.69 -8.20 6.91
N THR A 289 20.15 -7.35 6.05
CA THR A 289 18.82 -7.57 5.43
C THR A 289 18.90 -8.20 4.03
N GLY A 290 20.05 -8.12 3.37
CA GLY A 290 20.21 -8.47 1.95
C GLY A 290 19.56 -7.49 0.98
N GLN A 291 19.02 -6.36 1.45
CA GLN A 291 18.41 -5.33 0.61
C GLN A 291 19.46 -4.70 -0.32
N ARG A 292 19.08 -4.46 -1.58
CA ARG A 292 19.97 -3.95 -2.62
C ARG A 292 19.52 -2.60 -3.15
N GLN A 293 20.47 -1.70 -3.34
CA GLN A 293 20.27 -0.35 -3.90
C GLN A 293 21.46 0.01 -4.80
N VAL A 294 21.35 1.07 -5.60
CA VAL A 294 22.46 1.53 -6.45
C VAL A 294 22.87 2.95 -6.08
N LEU A 295 24.12 3.11 -5.69
CA LEU A 295 24.80 4.40 -5.60
C LEU A 295 25.36 4.77 -6.97
N LYS A 296 24.87 5.84 -7.55
CA LYS A 296 25.12 6.23 -8.93
C LYS A 296 25.77 7.61 -8.97
N ILE A 297 26.82 7.73 -9.79
CA ILE A 297 27.40 9.03 -10.15
C ILE A 297 27.13 9.33 -11.61
N THR A 298 26.58 10.50 -11.83
CA THR A 298 26.01 10.88 -13.11
C THR A 298 26.56 12.26 -13.50
N PRO A 299 27.40 12.38 -14.54
CA PRO A 299 27.86 13.70 -15.01
C PRO A 299 26.68 14.49 -15.62
N HIS A 300 26.61 15.80 -15.33
CA HIS A 300 25.58 16.73 -15.81
C HIS A 300 25.83 17.30 -17.22
N LYS A 301 26.50 16.53 -18.10
CA LYS A 301 26.70 16.95 -19.50
C LYS A 301 25.40 16.81 -20.31
N GLY A 302 24.97 17.88 -20.97
CA GLY A 302 23.92 17.85 -22.01
C GLY A 302 22.46 17.82 -21.55
N ASN A 303 22.15 17.99 -20.25
CA ASN A 303 20.77 17.84 -19.76
C ASN A 303 19.83 18.99 -20.17
N SER A 304 18.71 18.65 -20.82
CA SER A 304 17.52 19.51 -20.85
C SER A 304 16.73 19.35 -19.54
N ARG A 305 17.18 20.02 -18.46
CA ARG A 305 16.49 19.98 -17.15
C ARG A 305 15.00 20.34 -17.27
N LYS A 306 14.64 21.23 -18.20
CA LYS A 306 13.23 21.58 -18.50
C LYS A 306 12.40 20.41 -19.01
N ALA A 307 12.97 19.54 -19.86
CA ALA A 307 12.25 18.37 -20.37
C ALA A 307 12.07 17.30 -19.28
N TYR A 308 13.13 17.04 -18.51
CA TYR A 308 13.10 16.13 -17.38
C TYR A 308 12.16 16.57 -16.25
N GLU A 309 12.22 17.83 -15.82
CA GLU A 309 11.32 18.39 -14.81
C GLU A 309 9.86 18.35 -15.25
N HIS A 310 9.59 18.54 -16.55
CA HIS A 310 8.24 18.38 -17.07
C HIS A 310 7.80 16.91 -17.07
N ILE A 311 8.67 15.97 -17.47
CA ILE A 311 8.37 14.53 -17.48
C ILE A 311 8.02 14.02 -16.08
N LYS A 312 8.67 14.54 -15.02
CA LYS A 312 8.30 14.24 -13.62
C LYS A 312 6.87 14.65 -13.24
N LEU A 313 6.23 15.52 -14.03
CA LEU A 313 4.85 15.97 -13.84
C LEU A 313 3.85 15.21 -14.71
N THR A 314 4.32 14.21 -15.47
CA THR A 314 3.52 13.38 -16.38
C THR A 314 3.45 11.92 -15.90
N ASP A 315 2.60 11.11 -16.50
CA ASP A 315 2.47 9.67 -16.32
C ASP A 315 3.70 8.85 -16.78
N VAL A 316 4.64 9.49 -17.48
CA VAL A 316 5.96 8.90 -17.78
C VAL A 316 6.80 8.71 -16.51
N LYS A 317 6.55 9.48 -15.44
CA LYS A 317 7.30 9.39 -14.17
C LYS A 317 7.26 7.98 -13.56
N ASP A 318 6.15 7.27 -13.77
CA ASP A 318 5.90 5.94 -13.21
C ASP A 318 6.73 4.85 -13.92
N SER A 319 7.41 5.22 -15.00
CA SER A 319 8.30 4.35 -15.78
C SER A 319 9.77 4.77 -15.67
N ILE A 320 10.14 5.59 -14.70
CA ILE A 320 11.51 6.01 -14.43
C ILE A 320 11.95 5.40 -13.10
N THR A 321 13.19 4.93 -13.03
CA THR A 321 13.74 4.35 -11.80
C THR A 321 13.62 5.32 -10.63
N GLU A 322 13.18 4.84 -9.46
CA GLU A 322 13.05 5.68 -8.28
C GLU A 322 14.43 6.19 -7.82
N VAL A 323 14.49 7.49 -7.51
CA VAL A 323 15.66 8.17 -6.92
C VAL A 323 15.35 8.48 -5.46
N TYR A 324 16.02 7.78 -4.55
CA TYR A 324 15.85 7.91 -3.11
C TYR A 324 16.58 9.13 -2.52
N ALA A 325 17.73 9.50 -3.09
CA ALA A 325 18.54 10.66 -2.72
C ALA A 325 19.29 11.22 -3.92
N SER A 326 19.58 12.52 -3.93
CA SER A 326 20.34 13.17 -5.00
C SER A 326 21.03 14.45 -4.50
N GLN A 327 22.37 14.51 -4.63
CA GLN A 327 23.16 15.71 -4.40
C GLN A 327 24.05 16.04 -5.60
N GLN A 328 24.46 17.30 -5.75
CA GLN A 328 25.31 17.78 -6.84
C GLN A 328 26.67 18.25 -6.34
N ALA A 329 27.74 17.83 -7.01
CA ALA A 329 29.13 18.21 -6.71
C ALA A 329 29.87 18.68 -7.97
N ILE A 330 30.97 19.41 -7.79
CA ILE A 330 31.78 19.94 -8.90
C ILE A 330 33.04 19.11 -9.04
N GLN A 331 33.16 18.29 -10.08
CA GLN A 331 34.28 17.36 -10.16
C GLN A 331 35.65 18.06 -10.34
N GLY A 332 36.50 17.96 -9.32
CA GLY A 332 37.76 18.70 -9.25
C GLY A 332 38.86 18.14 -10.16
N LYS A 333 38.94 16.82 -10.33
CA LYS A 333 40.02 16.14 -11.07
C LYS A 333 39.90 16.19 -12.60
N HIS A 334 38.73 16.52 -13.16
CA HIS A 334 38.44 16.37 -14.60
C HIS A 334 37.86 17.62 -15.29
N GLY A 335 38.20 18.82 -14.83
CA GLY A 335 37.87 20.07 -15.54
C GLY A 335 36.64 20.81 -15.04
N GLY A 336 36.14 20.50 -13.84
CA GLY A 336 35.20 21.37 -13.11
C GLY A 336 33.73 21.27 -13.52
N TYR A 337 33.30 20.18 -14.17
CA TYR A 337 31.89 19.97 -14.50
C TYR A 337 31.10 19.37 -13.33
N ILE A 338 29.78 19.59 -13.32
CA ILE A 338 28.89 19.13 -12.24
C ILE A 338 28.57 17.65 -12.41
N CYS A 339 28.51 16.90 -11.31
CA CYS A 339 28.02 15.52 -11.26
C CYS A 339 26.92 15.41 -10.18
N SER A 340 25.94 14.54 -10.40
CA SER A 340 25.00 14.12 -9.36
C SER A 340 25.43 12.80 -8.74
N LEU A 341 25.40 12.75 -7.40
CA LEU A 341 25.46 11.53 -6.61
C LEU A 341 24.03 11.15 -6.26
N GLU A 342 23.58 9.98 -6.68
CA GLU A 342 22.21 9.51 -6.58
C GLU A 342 22.14 8.14 -5.89
N VAL A 343 21.14 7.92 -5.04
CA VAL A 343 20.76 6.58 -4.58
C VAL A 343 19.50 6.18 -5.32
N THR A 344 19.51 5.03 -5.98
CA THR A 344 18.39 4.55 -6.81
C THR A 344 18.02 3.11 -6.47
N GLU A 345 16.83 2.68 -6.92
CA GLU A 345 16.42 1.29 -6.81
C GLU A 345 17.36 0.33 -7.59
N PHE A 346 17.53 -0.88 -7.07
CA PHE A 346 18.27 -1.92 -7.77
C PHE A 346 17.32 -2.82 -8.56
N CYS A 347 17.53 -2.91 -9.87
CA CYS A 347 16.80 -3.80 -10.77
C CYS A 347 17.55 -5.14 -10.94
N PRO A 348 17.14 -6.24 -10.29
CA PRO A 348 17.93 -7.46 -10.23
C PRO A 348 18.04 -8.23 -11.54
N LYS A 349 17.12 -8.04 -12.49
CA LYS A 349 17.19 -8.66 -13.81
C LYS A 349 18.13 -7.91 -14.77
N GLY A 350 18.63 -6.74 -14.37
CA GLY A 350 19.57 -5.92 -15.12
C GLY A 350 18.87 -5.11 -16.22
N ASP A 351 19.65 -4.61 -17.17
CA ASP A 351 19.10 -3.94 -18.36
C ASP A 351 18.53 -4.93 -19.39
N VAL A 352 17.68 -4.44 -20.29
CA VAL A 352 16.98 -5.26 -21.29
C VAL A 352 17.97 -6.03 -22.19
N LEU A 353 19.11 -5.44 -22.56
CA LEU A 353 20.12 -6.12 -23.37
C LEU A 353 20.76 -7.25 -22.58
N SER A 354 21.27 -6.96 -21.37
CA SER A 354 21.86 -7.96 -20.48
C SER A 354 20.89 -9.11 -20.18
N HIS A 355 19.60 -8.81 -20.03
CA HIS A 355 18.56 -9.81 -19.84
C HIS A 355 18.41 -10.74 -21.06
N GLY A 356 18.34 -10.16 -22.27
CA GLY A 356 18.28 -10.92 -23.52
C GLY A 356 19.53 -11.78 -23.74
N LEU A 357 20.73 -11.22 -23.52
CA LEU A 357 22.00 -11.93 -23.66
C LEU A 357 22.12 -13.13 -22.71
N LYS A 358 21.70 -12.98 -21.45
CA LYS A 358 21.67 -14.11 -20.50
C LYS A 358 20.74 -15.23 -20.98
N MET A 359 19.56 -14.88 -21.51
CA MET A 359 18.64 -15.88 -22.06
C MET A 359 19.24 -16.58 -23.28
N HIS A 360 19.89 -15.82 -24.17
CA HIS A 360 20.56 -16.37 -25.35
C HIS A 360 21.72 -17.29 -24.96
N ALA A 361 22.53 -16.92 -23.96
CA ALA A 361 23.62 -17.74 -23.43
C ALA A 361 23.10 -19.07 -22.87
N LYS A 362 21.97 -19.07 -22.13
CA LYS A 362 21.31 -20.30 -21.66
C LYS A 362 20.89 -21.21 -22.82
N ILE A 363 20.25 -20.65 -23.85
CA ILE A 363 19.83 -21.39 -25.04
C ILE A 363 21.05 -21.98 -25.78
N ALA A 364 22.10 -21.18 -25.97
CA ALA A 364 23.31 -21.60 -26.65
C ALA A 364 24.04 -22.72 -25.89
N LEU A 365 24.09 -22.64 -24.55
CA LEU A 365 24.73 -23.64 -23.70
C LEU A 365 24.03 -25.00 -23.79
N ILE A 366 22.70 -25.04 -23.70
CA ILE A 366 21.93 -26.29 -23.87
C ILE A 366 22.05 -26.83 -25.31
N ALA A 367 22.03 -25.96 -26.32
CA ALA A 367 22.22 -26.37 -27.71
C ALA A 367 23.62 -26.96 -27.95
N LYS A 368 24.67 -26.39 -27.34
CA LYS A 368 26.04 -26.89 -27.39
C LYS A 368 26.16 -28.27 -26.74
N ASP A 369 25.47 -28.49 -25.62
CA ASP A 369 25.39 -29.79 -24.95
C ASP A 369 24.67 -30.85 -25.79
N LEU A 370 23.53 -30.49 -26.40
CA LEU A 370 22.82 -31.37 -27.33
C LEU A 370 23.67 -31.76 -28.55
N ALA A 371 24.55 -30.87 -29.00
CA ALA A 371 25.51 -31.14 -30.07
C ALA A 371 26.76 -31.93 -29.61
N GLY A 372 26.90 -32.22 -28.30
CA GLY A 372 28.05 -32.91 -27.73
C GLY A 372 29.33 -32.06 -27.66
N GLY A 373 29.19 -30.73 -27.65
CA GLY A 373 30.31 -29.79 -27.77
C GLY A 373 30.73 -29.06 -26.50
N ILE A 374 30.25 -29.47 -25.31
CA ILE A 374 30.53 -28.77 -24.04
C ILE A 374 31.99 -28.91 -23.63
N GLU A 375 32.59 -27.79 -23.20
CA GLU A 375 33.95 -27.74 -22.70
C GLU A 375 33.99 -27.94 -21.17
N ALA A 376 35.13 -28.43 -20.65
CA ALA A 376 35.28 -28.69 -19.21
C ALA A 376 35.04 -27.46 -18.32
N THR A 377 35.30 -26.25 -18.84
CA THR A 377 35.07 -24.98 -18.14
C THR A 377 33.59 -24.58 -18.07
N GLU A 378 32.74 -25.13 -18.93
CA GLU A 378 31.31 -24.82 -19.03
C GLU A 378 30.44 -25.82 -18.23
N GLN A 379 31.04 -26.91 -17.75
CA GLN A 379 30.34 -28.02 -17.09
C GLN A 379 29.58 -27.57 -15.84
N ASP A 380 30.20 -26.72 -15.01
CA ASP A 380 29.60 -26.22 -13.77
C ASP A 380 28.41 -25.28 -14.05
N GLU A 381 28.51 -24.45 -15.10
CA GLU A 381 27.44 -23.55 -15.51
C GLU A 381 26.26 -24.32 -16.11
N LEU A 382 26.56 -25.34 -16.92
CA LEU A 382 25.57 -26.24 -17.49
C LEU A 382 24.81 -27.01 -16.41
N GLN A 383 25.51 -27.53 -15.39
CA GLN A 383 24.85 -28.22 -14.27
C GLN A 383 23.95 -27.28 -13.46
N LYS A 384 24.40 -26.05 -13.19
CA LYS A 384 23.56 -25.03 -12.53
C LYS A 384 22.32 -24.71 -13.36
N LEU A 385 22.46 -24.62 -14.68
CA LEU A 385 21.34 -24.37 -15.58
C LEU A 385 20.34 -25.53 -15.56
N TYR A 386 20.80 -26.78 -15.59
CA TYR A 386 19.89 -27.95 -15.50
C TYR A 386 19.15 -28.01 -14.16
N ALA A 387 19.81 -27.64 -13.06
CA ALA A 387 19.19 -27.58 -11.74
C ALA A 387 18.03 -26.56 -11.66
N GLU A 388 17.94 -25.60 -12.59
CA GLU A 388 16.76 -24.70 -12.69
C GLU A 388 15.49 -25.44 -13.17
N PHE A 389 15.64 -26.61 -13.81
CA PHE A 389 14.55 -27.36 -14.44
C PHE A 389 14.33 -28.76 -13.85
N THR A 390 15.34 -29.38 -13.25
CA THR A 390 15.25 -30.75 -12.72
C THR A 390 16.23 -31.02 -11.58
N ASP A 391 15.81 -31.84 -10.61
CA ASP A 391 16.66 -32.32 -9.50
C ASP A 391 17.55 -33.53 -9.91
N ASN A 392 17.38 -34.05 -11.12
CA ASN A 392 18.11 -35.22 -11.60
C ASN A 392 19.57 -34.88 -11.93
N HIS A 393 20.51 -35.68 -11.42
CA HIS A 393 21.94 -35.49 -11.68
C HIS A 393 22.36 -35.89 -13.10
N GLU A 394 21.58 -36.72 -13.80
CA GLU A 394 21.74 -37.03 -15.22
C GLU A 394 20.49 -36.60 -16.00
N VAL A 395 20.67 -35.70 -16.97
CA VAL A 395 19.58 -35.18 -17.82
C VAL A 395 19.53 -35.96 -19.13
N SER A 396 18.40 -36.61 -19.40
CA SER A 396 18.18 -37.41 -20.62
C SER A 396 18.15 -36.53 -21.88
N LEU A 397 18.43 -37.11 -23.06
CA LEU A 397 18.38 -36.38 -24.34
C LEU A 397 17.02 -35.70 -24.58
N GLU A 398 15.93 -36.40 -24.24
CA GLU A 398 14.55 -35.90 -24.35
C GLU A 398 14.32 -34.69 -23.44
N GLU A 399 14.81 -34.75 -22.21
CA GLU A 399 14.67 -33.65 -21.25
C GLU A 399 15.53 -32.43 -21.67
N LYS A 400 16.73 -32.65 -22.20
CA LYS A 400 17.55 -31.56 -22.79
C LYS A 400 16.83 -30.85 -23.93
N GLN A 401 16.17 -31.61 -24.82
CA GLN A 401 15.37 -31.06 -25.93
C GLN A 401 14.15 -30.28 -25.42
N ARG A 402 13.48 -30.79 -24.38
CA ARG A 402 12.36 -30.11 -23.72
C ARG A 402 12.79 -28.78 -23.08
N ILE A 403 13.90 -28.78 -22.33
CA ILE A 403 14.44 -27.58 -21.70
C ILE A 403 14.81 -26.53 -22.75
N LEU A 404 15.46 -26.95 -23.85
CA LEU A 404 15.77 -26.05 -24.96
C LEU A 404 14.51 -25.42 -25.56
N ALA A 405 13.47 -26.22 -25.78
CA ALA A 405 12.19 -25.73 -26.31
C ALA A 405 11.52 -24.74 -25.33
N GLN A 406 11.53 -25.05 -24.03
CA GLN A 406 10.98 -24.18 -22.97
C GLN A 406 11.75 -22.85 -22.87
N LEU A 407 13.08 -22.87 -22.94
CA LEU A 407 13.90 -21.65 -22.94
C LEU A 407 13.62 -20.78 -24.17
N ARG A 408 13.51 -21.38 -25.36
CA ARG A 408 13.16 -20.65 -26.60
C ARG A 408 11.77 -20.02 -26.53
N GLU A 409 10.79 -20.73 -25.98
CA GLU A 409 9.45 -20.19 -25.76
C GLU A 409 9.46 -19.06 -24.73
N THR A 410 10.21 -19.24 -23.64
CA THR A 410 10.40 -18.22 -22.59
C THR A 410 11.04 -16.95 -23.14
N GLN A 411 12.01 -17.08 -24.05
CA GLN A 411 12.64 -15.94 -24.73
C GLN A 411 11.59 -15.07 -25.46
N PHE A 412 10.68 -15.69 -26.22
CA PHE A 412 9.63 -14.96 -26.94
C PHE A 412 8.60 -14.34 -26.00
N LEU A 413 8.21 -15.03 -24.93
CA LEU A 413 7.27 -14.49 -23.93
C LEU A 413 7.87 -13.29 -23.20
N ASN A 414 9.13 -13.39 -22.77
CA ASN A 414 9.83 -12.30 -22.10
C ASN A 414 10.01 -11.10 -23.05
N ALA A 415 10.39 -11.35 -24.30
CA ALA A 415 10.47 -10.29 -25.31
C ALA A 415 9.10 -9.61 -25.48
N ALA A 416 8.02 -10.37 -25.70
CA ALA A 416 6.72 -9.78 -25.92
C ALA A 416 6.23 -8.95 -24.71
N ASN A 417 6.48 -9.42 -23.49
CA ASN A 417 6.14 -8.69 -22.27
C ASN A 417 6.95 -7.39 -22.12
N ILE A 418 8.28 -7.47 -22.20
CA ILE A 418 9.19 -6.31 -22.04
C ILE A 418 8.89 -5.26 -23.11
N TYR A 419 8.83 -5.68 -24.37
CA TYR A 419 8.60 -4.75 -25.48
C TYR A 419 7.16 -4.24 -25.51
N GLY A 420 6.19 -5.00 -24.99
CA GLY A 420 4.83 -4.52 -24.74
C GLY A 420 4.83 -3.34 -23.76
N GLN A 421 5.53 -3.46 -22.63
CA GLN A 421 5.67 -2.35 -21.68
C GLN A 421 6.43 -1.16 -22.28
N MET A 422 7.47 -1.40 -23.10
CA MET A 422 8.16 -0.32 -23.81
C MET A 422 7.22 0.44 -24.78
N THR A 423 6.28 -0.24 -25.45
CA THR A 423 5.26 0.46 -26.27
C THR A 423 4.39 1.38 -25.42
N ASP A 424 3.99 0.97 -24.22
CA ASP A 424 3.23 1.82 -23.31
C ASP A 424 4.03 3.05 -22.89
N ILE A 425 5.32 2.88 -22.58
CA ILE A 425 6.23 3.98 -22.27
C ILE A 425 6.29 4.97 -23.45
N PHE A 426 6.54 4.49 -24.68
CA PHE A 426 6.64 5.37 -25.85
C PHE A 426 5.32 6.08 -26.19
N LEU A 427 4.16 5.42 -26.01
CA LEU A 427 2.85 6.06 -26.16
C LEU A 427 2.67 7.22 -25.15
N ARG A 428 3.14 7.07 -23.91
CA ARG A 428 3.12 8.16 -22.92
C ARG A 428 4.06 9.30 -23.32
N PHE A 429 5.25 9.01 -23.86
CA PHE A 429 6.14 10.06 -24.40
C PHE A 429 5.44 10.85 -25.51
N GLN A 430 4.77 10.17 -26.44
CA GLN A 430 4.02 10.78 -27.53
C GLN A 430 2.87 11.65 -27.02
N ALA A 431 2.07 11.14 -26.07
CA ALA A 431 0.97 11.88 -25.46
C ALA A 431 1.41 13.17 -24.75
N ASN A 432 2.65 13.20 -24.24
CA ASN A 432 3.24 14.34 -23.54
C ASN A 432 4.15 15.22 -24.41
N HIS A 433 4.12 15.03 -25.74
CA HIS A 433 4.95 15.75 -26.71
C HIS A 433 6.45 15.68 -26.39
N LYS A 434 6.94 14.50 -25.97
CA LYS A 434 8.34 14.25 -25.62
C LYS A 434 8.99 13.26 -26.58
N PHE A 435 10.31 13.31 -26.62
CA PHE A 435 11.14 12.40 -27.39
C PHE A 435 12.30 11.89 -26.54
N PHE A 436 12.64 10.61 -26.71
CA PHE A 436 13.75 9.92 -26.06
C PHE A 436 14.72 9.42 -27.15
N PRO A 437 15.69 10.24 -27.58
CA PRO A 437 16.61 9.92 -28.67
C PRO A 437 17.59 8.78 -28.35
N ASP A 438 17.95 8.57 -27.08
CA ASP A 438 18.87 7.49 -26.68
C ASP A 438 18.11 6.27 -26.11
N ALA A 439 16.97 5.90 -26.70
CA ALA A 439 16.13 4.78 -26.25
C ALA A 439 16.70 3.40 -26.60
N LYS A 440 17.95 3.14 -26.22
CA LYS A 440 18.65 1.85 -26.39
C LYS A 440 18.31 0.86 -25.26
N PRO A 441 18.39 -0.47 -25.49
CA PRO A 441 18.02 -1.47 -24.49
C PRO A 441 18.81 -1.39 -23.18
N THR A 442 20.04 -0.86 -23.19
CA THR A 442 20.84 -0.69 -21.96
C THR A 442 20.37 0.46 -21.06
N ASN A 443 19.48 1.33 -21.56
CA ASN A 443 18.86 2.41 -20.78
C ASN A 443 17.50 2.00 -20.18
N PHE A 444 17.04 0.77 -20.43
CA PHE A 444 15.84 0.20 -19.84
C PHE A 444 16.24 -0.93 -18.88
N LEU A 445 15.82 -0.84 -17.61
CA LEU A 445 16.05 -1.85 -16.59
C LEU A 445 14.80 -2.70 -16.36
N VAL A 446 15.02 -3.94 -15.93
CA VAL A 446 13.96 -4.89 -15.58
C VAL A 446 14.08 -5.25 -14.10
N ASN A 447 13.01 -5.04 -13.34
CA ASN A 447 13.00 -5.39 -11.91
C ASN A 447 12.66 -6.87 -11.68
N GLU A 448 12.52 -7.31 -10.43
CA GLU A 448 12.17 -8.70 -10.10
C GLU A 448 10.78 -9.13 -10.57
N PHE A 449 9.87 -8.17 -10.72
CA PHE A 449 8.48 -8.36 -11.16
C PHE A 449 8.29 -8.21 -12.68
N ASP A 450 9.39 -8.24 -13.46
CA ASP A 450 9.39 -8.05 -14.92
C ASP A 450 8.85 -6.68 -15.38
N GLN A 451 8.88 -5.67 -14.50
CA GLN A 451 8.51 -4.30 -14.86
C GLN A 451 9.70 -3.57 -15.48
N VAL A 452 9.43 -2.80 -16.53
CA VAL A 452 10.43 -2.04 -17.30
C VAL A 452 10.49 -0.59 -16.83
N PHE A 453 11.70 -0.14 -16.47
CA PHE A 453 11.98 1.24 -16.05
C PHE A 453 13.08 1.89 -16.90
N ILE A 454 12.99 3.20 -17.11
CA ILE A 454 14.04 4.00 -17.73
C ILE A 454 15.05 4.42 -16.65
N ALA A 455 16.32 4.10 -16.87
CA ALA A 455 17.41 4.43 -15.94
C ALA A 455 18.24 5.66 -16.34
N ASP A 456 18.19 6.06 -17.62
CA ASP A 456 18.87 7.27 -18.11
C ASP A 456 17.86 8.28 -18.67
N THR A 457 17.85 9.47 -18.09
CA THR A 457 16.84 10.51 -18.35
C THR A 457 17.42 11.78 -18.97
N LYS A 458 18.72 11.78 -19.27
CA LYS A 458 19.47 12.97 -19.70
C LYS A 458 19.12 13.47 -21.08
N SER A 459 18.77 12.55 -21.97
CA SER A 459 18.62 12.82 -23.39
C SER A 459 17.20 13.22 -23.78
N PHE A 460 16.27 13.35 -22.83
CA PHE A 460 14.88 13.70 -23.14
C PHE A 460 14.75 15.09 -23.78
N LEU A 461 13.96 15.15 -24.86
CA LEU A 461 13.71 16.37 -25.64
C LEU A 461 12.21 16.67 -25.73
N ASN A 462 11.88 17.93 -25.97
CA ASN A 462 10.52 18.34 -26.34
C ASN A 462 10.34 18.19 -27.85
N THR A 463 9.14 17.80 -28.26
CA THR A 463 8.71 17.81 -29.66
C THR A 463 7.82 19.01 -29.95
N GLU A 464 7.76 19.44 -31.20
CA GLU A 464 6.80 20.44 -31.69
C GLU A 464 5.76 19.72 -32.54
N ASN A 465 4.55 19.55 -32.00
CA ASN A 465 3.48 18.77 -32.63
C ASN A 465 3.90 17.33 -33.01
N GLY A 466 4.74 16.69 -32.19
CA GLY A 466 5.24 15.33 -32.43
C GLY A 466 6.44 15.25 -33.38
N LEU A 467 6.88 16.38 -33.94
CA LEU A 467 8.09 16.46 -34.77
C LEU A 467 9.31 16.89 -33.94
N VAL A 468 10.46 16.36 -34.32
CA VAL A 468 11.78 16.67 -33.76
C VAL A 468 12.56 17.43 -34.82
N ASP A 469 13.11 18.58 -34.45
CA ASP A 469 14.09 19.29 -35.26
C ASP A 469 15.49 18.69 -34.99
N PRO A 470 16.19 18.15 -36.01
CA PRO A 470 17.53 17.57 -35.84
C PRO A 470 18.52 18.51 -35.14
N ASN A 471 18.38 19.84 -35.33
CA ASN A 471 19.25 20.84 -34.72
C ASN A 471 19.06 20.94 -33.19
N LYS A 472 17.97 20.39 -32.64
CA LYS A 472 17.71 20.36 -31.18
C LYS A 472 18.23 19.08 -30.50
N ILE A 473 18.72 18.12 -31.29
CA ILE A 473 19.27 16.85 -30.82
C ILE A 473 20.75 16.98 -30.46
N GLN A 474 21.45 17.85 -31.19
CA GLN A 474 22.78 18.33 -30.80
C GLN A 474 22.57 19.56 -29.91
N ASN A 475 23.27 19.61 -28.78
CA ASN A 475 23.30 20.84 -27.99
C ASN A 475 24.26 21.87 -28.64
N GLU A 476 24.24 23.11 -28.14
CA GLU A 476 25.08 24.22 -28.62
C GLU A 476 26.60 23.92 -28.55
N ASP A 477 26.99 22.82 -27.88
CA ASP A 477 28.36 22.35 -27.65
C ASP A 477 28.72 21.09 -28.48
N ASN A 478 27.92 20.71 -29.49
CA ASN A 478 28.10 19.51 -30.33
C ASN A 478 28.09 18.15 -29.59
N TYR A 479 27.57 18.08 -28.36
CA TYR A 479 27.38 16.79 -27.69
C TYR A 479 26.18 16.04 -28.25
N ILE A 480 26.41 14.77 -28.54
CA ILE A 480 25.46 13.85 -29.15
C ILE A 480 24.56 13.27 -28.05
N LEU A 481 23.25 13.54 -28.10
CA LEU A 481 22.24 13.01 -27.16
C LEU A 481 21.63 11.66 -27.59
N TYR A 482 22.33 10.91 -28.43
CA TYR A 482 21.93 9.58 -28.94
C TYR A 482 23.14 8.64 -29.03
N THR A 483 22.92 7.37 -29.32
CA THR A 483 24.01 6.41 -29.52
C THR A 483 24.29 6.23 -31.02
N PRO A 484 25.50 6.54 -31.52
CA PRO A 484 25.84 6.35 -32.92
C PRO A 484 25.65 4.89 -33.39
N GLY A 485 25.00 4.70 -34.54
CA GLY A 485 24.64 3.38 -35.07
C GLY A 485 23.31 2.86 -34.52
N PHE A 486 22.63 3.64 -33.69
CA PHE A 486 21.33 3.31 -33.10
C PHE A 486 20.35 4.46 -33.38
N GLN A 487 20.20 4.77 -34.67
CA GLN A 487 19.29 5.80 -35.18
C GLN A 487 18.77 5.41 -36.57
N SER A 488 17.64 5.97 -37.00
CA SER A 488 17.04 5.67 -38.30
C SER A 488 17.51 6.62 -39.43
N PRO A 489 17.26 6.29 -40.71
CA PRO A 489 17.66 7.15 -41.83
C PRO A 489 17.06 8.56 -41.80
N GLN A 490 15.85 8.74 -41.27
CA GLN A 490 15.24 10.08 -41.12
C GLN A 490 15.97 10.93 -40.06
N PHE A 491 16.61 10.29 -39.08
CA PHE A 491 17.33 10.96 -38.00
C PHE A 491 18.67 11.53 -38.48
N GLU A 492 19.31 10.87 -39.46
CA GLU A 492 20.56 11.32 -40.09
C GLU A 492 20.34 12.47 -41.09
N GLY A 493 19.08 12.82 -41.37
CA GLY A 493 18.69 13.94 -42.23
C GLY A 493 18.76 15.30 -41.53
N VAL A 494 18.57 16.37 -42.31
CA VAL A 494 18.54 17.77 -41.81
C VAL A 494 17.12 18.32 -41.64
N GLU A 495 16.10 17.54 -42.02
CA GLU A 495 14.69 17.95 -41.97
C GLU A 495 14.03 17.47 -40.66
N PRO A 496 13.01 18.20 -40.14
CA PRO A 496 12.21 17.73 -39.02
C PRO A 496 11.56 16.36 -39.27
N PHE A 497 11.61 15.47 -38.29
CA PHE A 497 11.12 14.09 -38.41
C PHE A 497 10.20 13.68 -37.26
N SER A 498 9.46 12.58 -37.43
CA SER A 498 8.51 12.09 -36.42
C SER A 498 9.22 11.38 -35.26
N ALA A 499 8.98 11.85 -34.03
CA ALA A 499 9.49 11.22 -32.80
C ALA A 499 8.98 9.77 -32.64
N GLU A 500 7.70 9.54 -32.93
CA GLU A 500 7.05 8.22 -32.84
C GLU A 500 7.70 7.22 -33.81
N LYS A 501 7.94 7.64 -35.06
CA LYS A 501 8.58 6.79 -36.06
C LYS A 501 10.02 6.50 -35.70
N GLU A 502 10.70 7.44 -35.05
CA GLU A 502 12.05 7.19 -34.54
C GLU A 502 12.04 6.19 -33.39
N HIS A 503 11.17 6.36 -32.39
CA HIS A 503 10.99 5.39 -31.31
C HIS A 503 10.69 3.98 -31.83
N SER A 504 9.87 3.88 -32.89
CA SER A 504 9.56 2.61 -33.54
C SER A 504 10.82 1.94 -34.09
N TYR A 505 11.70 2.71 -34.74
CA TYR A 505 12.97 2.20 -35.27
C TYR A 505 13.93 1.75 -34.15
N LEU A 506 14.13 2.58 -33.13
CA LEU A 506 14.96 2.26 -31.96
C LEU A 506 14.47 0.99 -31.24
N MET A 507 13.16 0.85 -31.09
CA MET A 507 12.52 -0.33 -30.52
C MET A 507 12.76 -1.57 -31.39
N GLY A 508 12.69 -1.43 -32.72
CA GLY A 508 12.97 -2.53 -33.65
C GLY A 508 14.40 -3.04 -33.57
N LEU A 509 15.39 -2.13 -33.53
CA LEU A 509 16.80 -2.49 -33.33
C LEU A 509 17.02 -3.17 -31.96
N SER A 510 16.39 -2.61 -30.92
CA SER A 510 16.44 -3.16 -29.56
C SER A 510 15.89 -4.59 -29.53
N LEU A 511 14.72 -4.81 -30.13
CA LEU A 511 14.06 -6.11 -30.19
C LEU A 511 14.89 -7.13 -30.99
N TYR A 512 15.55 -6.69 -32.06
CA TYR A 512 16.51 -7.52 -32.78
C TYR A 512 17.65 -7.96 -31.85
N CYS A 513 18.35 -7.02 -31.18
CA CYS A 513 19.41 -7.33 -30.21
C CYS A 513 18.96 -8.36 -29.16
N TYR A 514 17.77 -8.20 -28.61
CA TYR A 514 17.25 -9.09 -27.57
C TYR A 514 17.01 -10.52 -28.07
N ILE A 515 16.41 -10.66 -29.26
CA ILE A 515 16.04 -11.97 -29.82
C ILE A 515 17.27 -12.71 -30.37
N THR A 516 18.21 -11.99 -30.99
CA THR A 516 19.38 -12.60 -31.62
C THR A 516 20.60 -12.70 -30.69
N GLY A 517 20.60 -11.98 -29.57
CA GLY A 517 21.78 -11.85 -28.70
C GLY A 517 22.87 -10.98 -29.31
N THR A 518 22.53 -10.08 -30.24
CA THR A 518 23.49 -9.16 -30.87
C THR A 518 23.81 -7.99 -29.94
N GLU A 519 25.10 -7.74 -29.71
CA GLU A 519 25.56 -6.60 -28.90
C GLU A 519 25.36 -5.26 -29.63
N LEU A 520 25.16 -4.18 -28.87
CA LEU A 520 24.95 -2.84 -29.46
C LEU A 520 26.16 -2.34 -30.26
N SER A 521 27.38 -2.72 -29.85
CA SER A 521 28.63 -2.30 -30.49
C SER A 521 28.86 -2.93 -31.86
N GLU A 522 28.09 -3.96 -32.24
CA GLU A 522 28.20 -4.64 -33.52
C GLU A 522 27.44 -3.93 -34.64
N PHE A 523 26.47 -3.07 -34.31
CA PHE A 523 25.68 -2.36 -35.32
C PHE A 523 26.54 -1.39 -36.14
N PRO A 524 26.37 -1.36 -37.48
CA PRO A 524 27.07 -0.39 -38.30
C PRO A 524 26.65 1.04 -37.92
N ARG A 525 27.59 1.99 -38.00
CA ARG A 525 27.34 3.38 -37.59
C ARG A 525 26.28 4.10 -38.43
N GLU A 526 26.16 3.72 -39.69
CA GLU A 526 25.32 4.37 -40.69
C GLU A 526 24.01 3.58 -40.86
N SER A 527 22.87 4.25 -40.69
CA SER A 527 21.54 3.63 -40.73
C SER A 527 21.24 2.87 -42.04
N LYS A 528 21.81 3.31 -43.16
CA LYS A 528 21.67 2.70 -44.49
C LYS A 528 22.18 1.26 -44.56
N ASP A 529 23.11 0.88 -43.69
CA ASP A 529 23.73 -0.45 -43.68
C ASP A 529 23.00 -1.42 -42.73
N HIS A 530 22.05 -0.93 -41.91
CA HIS A 530 21.28 -1.74 -40.97
C HIS A 530 20.50 -2.88 -41.65
N PRO A 531 19.79 -2.67 -42.78
CA PRO A 531 19.02 -3.75 -43.41
C PRO A 531 19.89 -4.91 -43.90
N THR A 532 21.12 -4.64 -44.32
CA THR A 532 22.08 -5.67 -44.73
C THR A 532 22.78 -6.34 -43.55
N PHE A 533 22.87 -5.66 -42.40
CA PHE A 533 23.45 -6.19 -41.17
C PHE A 533 22.48 -7.14 -40.45
N MET A 534 21.19 -6.79 -40.36
CA MET A 534 20.18 -7.61 -39.71
C MET A 534 19.91 -8.89 -40.50
N LYS A 535 20.34 -10.03 -39.94
CA LYS A 535 20.23 -11.36 -40.55
C LYS A 535 19.03 -12.11 -40.00
N PHE A 536 18.00 -12.25 -40.82
CA PHE A 536 16.76 -12.94 -40.45
C PHE A 536 16.74 -14.43 -40.86
N ASP A 537 17.87 -15.00 -41.28
CA ASP A 537 18.04 -16.42 -41.56
C ASP A 537 18.40 -17.24 -40.30
N ALA A 538 18.69 -16.58 -39.18
CA ALA A 538 18.98 -17.22 -37.90
C ALA A 538 17.87 -18.19 -37.43
N GLU A 539 18.25 -19.27 -36.73
CA GLU A 539 17.34 -20.35 -36.31
C GLU A 539 16.13 -19.82 -35.51
N VAL A 540 16.34 -18.78 -34.70
CA VAL A 540 15.29 -18.17 -33.86
C VAL A 540 14.10 -17.67 -34.70
N PHE A 541 14.32 -17.21 -35.93
CA PHE A 541 13.27 -16.71 -36.81
C PHE A 541 12.55 -17.80 -37.62
N GLN A 542 13.00 -19.06 -37.55
CA GLN A 542 12.40 -20.14 -38.34
C GLN A 542 11.08 -20.67 -37.75
N SER A 543 10.88 -20.51 -36.43
CA SER A 543 9.64 -20.89 -35.76
C SER A 543 8.47 -19.98 -36.17
N PRO A 544 7.19 -20.41 -36.05
CA PRO A 544 6.05 -19.55 -36.36
C PRO A 544 6.03 -18.23 -35.58
N LYS A 545 6.37 -18.25 -34.28
CA LYS A 545 6.53 -17.03 -33.47
C LYS A 545 7.74 -16.22 -33.91
N GLY A 546 8.86 -16.89 -34.19
CA GLY A 546 10.06 -16.29 -34.74
C GLY A 546 9.76 -15.49 -36.01
N LYS A 547 8.98 -16.04 -36.95
CA LYS A 547 8.56 -15.33 -38.17
C LYS A 547 7.73 -14.09 -37.89
N LYS A 548 6.79 -14.15 -36.93
CA LYS A 548 6.02 -12.97 -36.53
C LYS A 548 6.92 -11.89 -35.90
N PHE A 549 7.90 -12.29 -35.08
CA PHE A 549 8.90 -11.36 -34.55
C PHE A 549 9.79 -10.78 -35.65
N GLN A 550 10.19 -11.57 -36.64
CA GLN A 550 10.89 -11.10 -37.83
C GLN A 550 10.05 -10.04 -38.57
N GLU A 551 8.79 -10.31 -38.86
CA GLU A 551 7.88 -9.37 -39.53
C GLU A 551 7.74 -8.07 -38.73
N LEU A 552 7.59 -8.18 -37.40
CA LEU A 552 7.52 -7.03 -36.51
C LEU A 552 8.80 -6.19 -36.54
N ILE A 553 9.97 -6.84 -36.40
CA ILE A 553 11.28 -6.14 -36.44
C ILE A 553 11.45 -5.46 -37.79
N GLN A 554 11.14 -6.13 -38.90
CA GLN A 554 11.23 -5.54 -40.24
C GLN A 554 10.29 -4.35 -40.41
N GLY A 555 9.04 -4.45 -39.92
CA GLY A 555 8.08 -3.34 -39.96
C GLY A 555 8.47 -2.15 -39.07
N LEU A 556 9.09 -2.40 -37.92
CA LEU A 556 9.62 -1.37 -37.01
C LEU A 556 10.88 -0.70 -37.57
N THR A 557 11.71 -1.44 -38.30
CA THR A 557 12.99 -0.98 -38.85
C THR A 557 12.92 -0.61 -40.34
N GLU A 558 11.71 -0.43 -40.90
CA GLU A 558 11.53 0.01 -42.28
C GLU A 558 12.19 1.39 -42.50
N PRO A 559 13.14 1.51 -43.45
CA PRO A 559 13.84 2.77 -43.74
C PRO A 559 12.90 3.93 -44.05
N ASP A 560 11.82 3.68 -44.80
CA ASP A 560 10.79 4.67 -45.13
C ASP A 560 9.83 4.89 -43.95
N ALA A 561 9.91 6.05 -43.31
CA ALA A 561 9.13 6.39 -42.11
C ALA A 561 7.61 6.33 -42.33
N ASP A 562 7.12 6.60 -43.54
CA ASP A 562 5.69 6.55 -43.87
C ASP A 562 5.17 5.10 -43.93
N ARG A 563 6.05 4.14 -44.25
CA ARG A 563 5.73 2.70 -44.30
C ARG A 563 6.04 1.98 -42.99
N ARG A 564 6.89 2.56 -42.16
CA ARG A 564 7.28 2.03 -40.84
C ARG A 564 6.06 1.90 -39.94
N LEU A 565 5.97 0.80 -39.20
CA LEU A 565 4.95 0.62 -38.18
C LEU A 565 5.06 1.74 -37.13
N ASN A 566 3.92 2.20 -36.63
CA ASN A 566 3.89 3.06 -35.46
C ASN A 566 3.87 2.23 -34.16
N ILE A 567 4.02 2.90 -33.02
CA ILE A 567 4.10 2.24 -31.71
C ILE A 567 2.79 1.50 -31.37
N GLN A 568 1.63 2.05 -31.72
CA GLN A 568 0.35 1.39 -31.46
C GLN A 568 0.21 0.09 -32.28
N GLN A 569 0.58 0.10 -33.55
CA GLN A 569 0.59 -1.08 -34.40
C GLN A 569 1.59 -2.13 -33.89
N ALA A 570 2.75 -1.69 -33.37
CA ALA A 570 3.72 -2.58 -32.74
C ALA A 570 3.14 -3.25 -31.49
N LYS A 571 2.42 -2.49 -30.65
CA LYS A 571 1.70 -3.02 -29.48
C LYS A 571 0.66 -4.06 -29.88
N ASP A 572 -0.15 -3.76 -30.89
CA ASP A 572 -1.18 -4.68 -31.39
C ASP A 572 -0.55 -5.96 -31.96
N ALA A 573 0.58 -5.84 -32.68
CA ALA A 573 1.32 -6.98 -33.20
C ALA A 573 1.94 -7.85 -32.09
N LEU A 574 2.54 -7.24 -31.06
CA LEU A 574 3.05 -7.98 -29.89
C LEU A 574 1.92 -8.71 -29.16
N GLN A 575 0.77 -8.07 -28.98
CA GLN A 575 -0.43 -8.70 -28.41
C GLN A 575 -0.92 -9.87 -29.27
N ALA A 576 -0.90 -9.75 -30.59
CA ALA A 576 -1.25 -10.84 -31.51
C ALA A 576 -0.22 -11.99 -31.52
N ILE A 577 1.05 -11.70 -31.21
CA ILE A 577 2.09 -12.73 -30.99
C ILE A 577 1.87 -13.44 -29.65
N MET A 578 1.42 -12.72 -28.62
CA MET A 578 1.07 -13.27 -27.30
C MET A 578 -0.31 -13.93 -27.25
N ALA A 579 -1.19 -13.63 -28.20
CA ALA A 579 -2.44 -14.35 -28.39
C ALA A 579 -2.07 -15.79 -28.75
N ARG A 580 -2.10 -16.65 -27.72
CA ARG A 580 -1.66 -18.04 -27.81
C ARG A 580 -2.36 -18.68 -29.02
N ASP A 581 -1.59 -19.28 -29.93
CA ASP A 581 -2.04 -20.50 -30.58
C ASP A 581 -2.26 -21.48 -29.42
N ILE A 582 -3.49 -21.57 -28.93
CA ILE A 582 -3.85 -22.48 -27.85
C ILE A 582 -3.77 -23.90 -28.43
N LYS A 583 -2.54 -24.42 -28.48
CA LYS A 583 -2.26 -25.84 -28.42
C LYS A 583 -2.25 -26.21 -26.95
N VAL A 584 -3.38 -26.73 -26.51
CA VAL A 584 -3.51 -27.39 -25.21
C VAL A 584 -2.89 -28.77 -25.39
N GLU A 585 -1.57 -28.83 -25.27
CA GLU A 585 -0.87 -30.10 -25.10
C GLU A 585 -0.67 -30.25 -23.58
N ASP A 586 -1.41 -31.21 -23.01
CA ASP A 586 -1.50 -31.67 -21.62
C ASP A 586 -2.12 -30.72 -20.56
N ALA A 587 -3.24 -31.18 -19.99
CA ALA A 587 -3.79 -30.88 -18.66
C ALA A 587 -3.31 -29.59 -17.94
N PRO A 588 -3.62 -28.37 -18.42
CA PRO A 588 -2.89 -27.17 -17.98
C PRO A 588 -3.39 -26.55 -16.67
N PHE A 589 -4.58 -26.91 -16.16
CA PHE A 589 -5.15 -26.23 -14.97
C PHE A 589 -4.91 -27.00 -13.68
N LYS A 590 -4.47 -26.29 -12.64
CA LYS A 590 -4.36 -26.85 -11.29
C LYS A 590 -5.69 -26.74 -10.54
N SER A 591 -6.54 -25.76 -10.83
CA SER A 591 -7.86 -25.64 -10.20
C SER A 591 -9.02 -25.46 -11.20
N LYS A 592 -10.23 -25.80 -10.76
CA LYS A 592 -11.46 -25.57 -11.53
C LYS A 592 -11.76 -24.08 -11.67
N THR A 593 -11.46 -23.31 -10.63
CA THR A 593 -11.57 -21.85 -10.63
C THR A 593 -10.71 -21.23 -11.73
N GLU A 594 -9.44 -21.62 -11.84
CA GLU A 594 -8.54 -21.17 -12.93
C GLU A 594 -9.15 -21.51 -14.31
N ALA A 595 -9.58 -22.75 -14.49
CA ALA A 595 -10.17 -23.23 -15.74
C ALA A 595 -11.42 -22.42 -16.14
N TYR A 596 -12.31 -22.13 -15.20
CA TYR A 596 -13.55 -21.41 -15.48
C TYR A 596 -13.30 -19.92 -15.73
N PHE A 597 -12.37 -19.28 -15.01
CA PHE A 597 -11.98 -17.89 -15.28
C PHE A 597 -11.30 -17.74 -16.63
N PHE A 598 -10.44 -18.69 -17.01
CA PHE A 598 -9.82 -18.71 -18.33
C PHE A 598 -10.85 -18.83 -19.44
N ALA A 599 -11.82 -19.75 -19.30
CA ALA A 599 -12.91 -19.89 -20.26
C ALA A 599 -13.79 -18.63 -20.33
N LEU A 600 -14.15 -18.05 -19.18
CA LEU A 600 -14.95 -16.83 -19.11
C LEU A 600 -14.24 -15.64 -19.77
N HIS A 601 -12.94 -15.46 -19.53
CA HIS A 601 -12.15 -14.41 -20.17
C HIS A 601 -12.18 -14.52 -21.69
N ASN A 602 -11.90 -15.71 -22.23
CA ASN A 602 -11.92 -15.94 -23.67
C ASN A 602 -13.32 -15.72 -24.28
N LEU A 603 -14.40 -16.11 -23.58
CA LEU A 603 -15.76 -15.81 -24.01
C LEU A 603 -16.05 -14.30 -24.04
N ILE A 604 -15.55 -13.54 -23.06
CA ILE A 604 -15.68 -12.08 -23.02
C ILE A 604 -14.90 -11.42 -24.16
N GLU A 605 -13.67 -11.87 -24.45
CA GLU A 605 -12.90 -11.36 -25.59
C GLU A 605 -13.61 -11.64 -26.92
N LEU A 606 -14.20 -12.83 -27.08
CA LEU A 606 -15.04 -13.14 -28.26
C LEU A 606 -16.26 -12.20 -28.35
N ALA A 607 -16.91 -11.89 -27.23
CA ALA A 607 -18.05 -10.99 -27.21
C ALA A 607 -17.71 -9.53 -27.58
N LYS A 608 -16.44 -9.09 -27.40
CA LYS A 608 -15.99 -7.76 -27.86
C LYS A 608 -15.90 -7.64 -29.37
N THR A 609 -15.60 -8.74 -30.05
CA THR A 609 -15.42 -8.78 -31.52
C THR A 609 -16.69 -9.19 -32.26
N THR A 610 -17.65 -9.80 -31.56
CA THR A 610 -18.88 -10.34 -32.16
C THR A 610 -20.09 -10.14 -31.24
N ASP A 611 -21.13 -9.43 -31.70
CA ASP A 611 -22.39 -9.30 -30.96
C ASP A 611 -23.29 -10.53 -31.17
N ASN A 612 -23.06 -11.59 -30.38
CA ASN A 612 -23.78 -12.86 -30.49
C ASN A 612 -24.52 -13.25 -29.19
N ALA A 613 -25.83 -13.48 -29.29
CA ALA A 613 -26.68 -13.83 -28.14
C ALA A 613 -26.30 -15.16 -27.47
N HIS A 614 -25.81 -16.15 -28.23
CA HIS A 614 -25.34 -17.42 -27.66
C HIS A 614 -24.05 -17.24 -26.85
N ILE A 615 -23.14 -16.36 -27.27
CA ILE A 615 -21.93 -16.03 -26.51
C ILE A 615 -22.32 -15.34 -25.19
N LYS A 616 -23.22 -14.35 -25.23
CA LYS A 616 -23.74 -13.68 -24.02
C LYS A 616 -24.38 -14.67 -23.04
N GLN A 617 -25.13 -15.65 -23.55
CA GLN A 617 -25.72 -16.70 -22.74
C GLN A 617 -24.66 -17.63 -22.12
N ALA A 618 -23.64 -18.03 -22.89
CA ALA A 618 -22.54 -18.84 -22.36
C ALA A 618 -21.72 -18.10 -21.29
N ILE A 619 -21.48 -16.80 -21.45
CA ILE A 619 -20.86 -15.94 -20.44
C ILE A 619 -21.67 -16.00 -19.14
N LYS A 620 -23.00 -15.83 -19.23
CA LYS A 620 -23.89 -15.92 -18.07
C LYS A 620 -23.83 -17.28 -17.40
N GLU A 621 -23.87 -18.37 -18.17
CA GLU A 621 -23.78 -19.73 -17.62
C GLU A 621 -22.41 -20.00 -16.96
N MET A 622 -21.32 -19.51 -17.53
CA MET A 622 -19.98 -19.62 -16.94
C MET A 622 -19.84 -18.82 -15.63
N LYS A 623 -20.40 -17.60 -15.55
CA LYS A 623 -20.47 -16.84 -14.29
C LYS A 623 -21.21 -17.62 -13.20
N ILE A 624 -22.30 -18.29 -13.54
CA ILE A 624 -23.07 -19.16 -12.62
C ILE A 624 -22.23 -20.33 -12.11
N LEU A 625 -21.40 -20.95 -12.97
CA LEU A 625 -20.52 -22.04 -12.53
C LEU A 625 -19.49 -21.56 -11.51
N ILE A 626 -18.91 -20.37 -11.71
CA ILE A 626 -17.97 -19.75 -10.77
C ILE A 626 -18.67 -19.40 -9.46
N GLU A 627 -19.82 -18.73 -9.51
CA GLU A 627 -20.61 -18.34 -8.33
C GLU A 627 -21.06 -19.54 -7.48
N ASN A 628 -21.25 -20.70 -8.10
CA ASN A 628 -21.68 -21.92 -7.43
C ASN A 628 -20.53 -22.88 -7.11
N HIS A 629 -19.29 -22.46 -7.33
CA HIS A 629 -18.10 -23.28 -7.13
C HIS A 629 -18.26 -24.67 -7.75
N GLU A 630 -18.68 -24.72 -9.01
CA GLU A 630 -19.09 -25.95 -9.66
C GLU A 630 -17.95 -26.99 -9.67
N GLN A 631 -18.20 -28.12 -9.01
CA GLN A 631 -17.20 -29.17 -8.87
C GLN A 631 -17.12 -30.10 -10.09
N ASN A 632 -18.12 -30.11 -10.98
CA ASN A 632 -18.11 -30.94 -12.18
C ASN A 632 -17.69 -30.15 -13.45
N PRO A 633 -16.43 -30.29 -13.91
CA PRO A 633 -15.90 -29.56 -15.06
C PRO A 633 -16.64 -29.87 -16.38
N LYS A 634 -17.33 -31.02 -16.47
CA LYS A 634 -18.11 -31.40 -17.65
C LYS A 634 -19.23 -30.40 -17.96
N LYS A 635 -19.72 -29.63 -16.98
CA LYS A 635 -20.70 -28.58 -17.24
C LYS A 635 -20.10 -27.44 -18.07
N ALA A 636 -18.88 -26.99 -17.73
CA ALA A 636 -18.17 -25.99 -18.52
C ALA A 636 -17.85 -26.50 -19.93
N VAL A 637 -17.37 -27.74 -20.04
CA VAL A 637 -17.12 -28.42 -21.33
C VAL A 637 -18.39 -28.43 -22.19
N HIS A 638 -19.53 -28.78 -21.61
CA HIS A 638 -20.81 -28.80 -22.32
C HIS A 638 -21.25 -27.41 -22.82
N ILE A 639 -21.08 -26.37 -22.00
CA ILE A 639 -21.37 -24.97 -22.39
C ILE A 639 -20.53 -24.58 -23.60
N LEU A 640 -19.22 -24.81 -23.53
CA LEU A 640 -18.26 -24.41 -24.57
C LEU A 640 -18.47 -25.18 -25.88
N THR A 641 -18.65 -26.50 -25.82
CA THR A 641 -18.87 -27.35 -27.01
C THR A 641 -20.24 -27.08 -27.65
N SER A 642 -21.28 -26.84 -26.84
CA SER A 642 -22.61 -26.48 -27.35
C SER A 642 -22.63 -25.09 -27.99
N LEU A 643 -21.82 -24.15 -27.49
CA LEU A 643 -21.64 -22.84 -28.12
C LEU A 643 -20.85 -22.99 -29.43
N ALA A 644 -19.74 -23.74 -29.44
CA ALA A 644 -18.93 -23.97 -30.63
C ALA A 644 -19.78 -24.49 -31.79
N ALA A 645 -20.65 -25.48 -31.55
CA ALA A 645 -21.56 -26.01 -32.58
C ALA A 645 -22.55 -25.00 -33.17
N LYS A 646 -22.75 -23.84 -32.52
CA LYS A 646 -23.67 -22.76 -32.95
C LYS A 646 -22.95 -21.57 -33.58
N LEU A 647 -21.62 -21.52 -33.56
CA LEU A 647 -20.85 -20.44 -34.19
C LEU A 647 -20.57 -20.76 -35.66
N GLU A 648 -20.53 -19.74 -36.51
CA GLU A 648 -20.24 -19.92 -37.95
C GLU A 648 -18.73 -19.86 -38.27
N ASN A 649 -17.93 -19.24 -37.41
CA ASN A 649 -16.50 -19.03 -37.61
C ASN A 649 -15.68 -20.25 -37.12
N GLY A 650 -14.98 -20.92 -38.04
CA GLY A 650 -14.19 -22.12 -37.75
C GLY A 650 -13.03 -21.93 -36.76
N GLU A 651 -12.42 -20.74 -36.69
CA GLU A 651 -11.36 -20.42 -35.72
C GLU A 651 -11.94 -20.28 -34.31
N GLN A 652 -13.10 -19.62 -34.19
CA GLN A 652 -13.81 -19.49 -32.91
C GLN A 652 -14.29 -20.85 -32.40
N GLN A 653 -14.76 -21.71 -33.30
CA GLN A 653 -15.12 -23.10 -32.97
C GLN A 653 -13.91 -23.87 -32.43
N ALA A 654 -12.78 -23.82 -33.15
CA ALA A 654 -11.55 -24.50 -32.75
C ALA A 654 -11.04 -24.01 -31.38
N LEU A 655 -11.04 -22.69 -31.16
CA LEU A 655 -10.68 -22.10 -29.87
C LEU A 655 -11.53 -22.67 -28.73
N LEU A 656 -12.86 -22.63 -28.85
CA LEU A 656 -13.75 -23.12 -27.80
C LEU A 656 -13.62 -24.62 -27.56
N CYS A 657 -13.45 -25.43 -28.61
CA CYS A 657 -13.20 -26.86 -28.49
C CYS A 657 -11.86 -27.16 -27.80
N ASN A 658 -10.81 -26.39 -28.08
CA ASN A 658 -9.51 -26.55 -27.43
C ASN A 658 -9.60 -26.21 -25.94
N ILE A 659 -10.27 -25.11 -25.59
CA ILE A 659 -10.52 -24.75 -24.18
C ILE A 659 -11.31 -25.85 -23.48
N ALA A 660 -12.38 -26.35 -24.11
CA ALA A 660 -13.19 -27.44 -23.56
C ALA A 660 -12.34 -28.70 -23.33
N SER A 661 -11.47 -29.05 -24.28
CA SER A 661 -10.52 -30.15 -24.14
C SER A 661 -9.53 -29.93 -22.98
N ALA A 662 -9.02 -28.72 -22.79
CA ALA A 662 -8.14 -28.40 -21.65
C ALA A 662 -8.82 -28.63 -20.31
N ILE A 663 -10.06 -28.18 -20.18
CA ILE A 663 -10.87 -28.36 -18.99
C ILE A 663 -11.13 -29.85 -18.74
N GLU A 664 -11.49 -30.60 -19.78
CA GLU A 664 -11.80 -32.03 -19.65
C GLU A 664 -10.60 -32.87 -19.21
N HIS A 665 -9.39 -32.53 -19.68
CA HIS A 665 -8.19 -33.33 -19.47
C HIS A 665 -7.28 -32.82 -18.34
N SER A 666 -7.62 -31.73 -17.66
CA SER A 666 -6.82 -31.21 -16.53
C SER A 666 -6.88 -32.12 -15.30
N THR A 667 -5.77 -32.26 -14.58
CA THR A 667 -5.67 -33.13 -13.38
C THR A 667 -6.31 -32.51 -12.15
N TYR A 668 -6.35 -31.17 -12.07
CA TYR A 668 -6.88 -30.41 -10.94
C TYR A 668 -6.25 -30.75 -9.58
N GLU A 669 -4.97 -31.16 -9.59
CA GLU A 669 -4.25 -31.51 -8.38
C GLU A 669 -3.75 -30.27 -7.64
N GLN A 670 -4.18 -30.13 -6.37
CA GLN A 670 -3.77 -29.08 -5.46
C GLN A 670 -3.64 -29.63 -4.04
N THR A 671 -2.65 -29.13 -3.31
CA THR A 671 -2.55 -29.31 -1.86
C THR A 671 -3.69 -28.56 -1.14
N PRO A 672 -4.07 -28.96 0.09
CA PRO A 672 -5.04 -28.22 0.92
C PRO A 672 -4.66 -26.74 1.10
N ARG A 673 -3.36 -26.48 1.20
CA ARG A 673 -2.83 -25.11 1.33
C ARG A 673 -3.07 -24.30 0.05
N GLU A 674 -2.75 -24.84 -1.12
CA GLU A 674 -3.01 -24.17 -2.41
C GLU A 674 -4.50 -23.88 -2.63
N LYS A 675 -5.39 -24.79 -2.20
CA LYS A 675 -6.84 -24.57 -2.25
C LYS A 675 -7.29 -23.42 -1.34
N TYR A 676 -6.79 -23.38 -0.10
CA TYR A 676 -7.06 -22.29 0.84
C TYR A 676 -6.54 -20.93 0.34
N GLU A 677 -5.39 -20.95 -0.32
CA GLU A 677 -4.71 -19.76 -0.84
C GLU A 677 -5.23 -19.33 -2.22
N ASN A 678 -6.32 -19.91 -2.74
CA ASN A 678 -6.85 -19.60 -4.07
C ASN A 678 -7.10 -18.08 -4.26
N PRO A 679 -6.29 -17.37 -5.06
CA PRO A 679 -6.37 -15.91 -5.17
C PRO A 679 -7.56 -15.46 -6.02
N LEU A 680 -8.02 -16.29 -6.96
CA LEU A 680 -9.13 -15.96 -7.86
C LEU A 680 -10.47 -15.94 -7.13
N ALA A 681 -10.74 -16.94 -6.28
CA ALA A 681 -11.95 -16.97 -5.46
C ALA A 681 -12.00 -15.78 -4.49
N ARG A 682 -10.86 -15.43 -3.88
CA ARG A 682 -10.73 -14.27 -2.99
C ARG A 682 -10.92 -12.96 -3.73
N ARG A 683 -10.35 -12.80 -4.93
CA ARG A 683 -10.51 -11.59 -5.74
C ARG A 683 -11.97 -11.44 -6.19
N PHE A 684 -12.60 -12.53 -6.60
CA PHE A 684 -14.02 -12.56 -6.94
C PHE A 684 -14.90 -12.08 -5.78
N GLU A 685 -14.81 -12.68 -4.60
CA GLU A 685 -15.64 -12.26 -3.46
C GLU A 685 -15.37 -10.81 -3.05
N SER A 686 -14.11 -10.38 -3.09
CA SER A 686 -13.70 -9.01 -2.76
C SER A 686 -14.36 -7.98 -3.67
N GLU A 687 -14.15 -8.09 -4.98
CA GLU A 687 -14.65 -7.09 -5.95
C GLU A 687 -16.17 -7.04 -6.00
N MET A 688 -16.84 -8.20 -5.93
CA MET A 688 -18.30 -8.28 -5.94
C MET A 688 -18.91 -7.54 -4.74
N GLN A 689 -18.37 -7.73 -3.54
CA GLN A 689 -18.91 -7.10 -2.34
C GLN A 689 -18.44 -5.65 -2.17
N ILE A 690 -17.23 -5.30 -2.62
CA ILE A 690 -16.73 -3.92 -2.65
C ILE A 690 -17.58 -3.05 -3.59
N ALA A 691 -17.92 -3.55 -4.78
CA ALA A 691 -18.82 -2.84 -5.70
C ALA A 691 -20.17 -2.53 -5.04
N LEU A 692 -20.70 -3.49 -4.28
CA LEU A 692 -21.95 -3.35 -3.54
C LEU A 692 -21.84 -2.37 -2.36
N LEU A 693 -20.73 -2.40 -1.61
CA LEU A 693 -20.50 -1.50 -0.47
C LEU A 693 -20.29 -0.05 -0.90
N LYS A 694 -19.54 0.17 -1.99
CA LYS A 694 -19.20 1.52 -2.48
C LYS A 694 -20.37 2.20 -3.18
N SER A 695 -21.29 1.41 -3.72
CA SER A 695 -22.49 1.89 -4.40
C SER A 695 -23.70 1.06 -3.97
N PRO A 696 -24.14 1.14 -2.70
CA PRO A 696 -25.27 0.34 -2.24
C PRO A 696 -26.56 0.78 -2.92
N THR A 697 -27.53 -0.12 -2.97
CA THR A 697 -28.83 0.17 -3.59
C THR A 697 -29.73 0.96 -2.65
N ASP A 698 -30.74 1.62 -3.21
CA ASP A 698 -31.71 2.38 -2.41
C ASP A 698 -32.45 1.47 -1.43
N LYS A 699 -32.78 0.22 -1.81
CA LYS A 699 -33.49 -0.71 -0.93
C LYS A 699 -32.63 -1.23 0.22
N MET A 700 -31.33 -1.42 -0.02
CA MET A 700 -30.37 -1.68 1.04
C MET A 700 -30.35 -0.52 2.03
N MET A 701 -30.18 0.71 1.54
CA MET A 701 -30.10 1.90 2.38
C MET A 701 -31.40 2.18 3.14
N VAL A 702 -32.57 1.91 2.56
CA VAL A 702 -33.86 1.99 3.27
C VAL A 702 -33.89 1.01 4.45
N SER A 703 -33.41 -0.21 4.25
CA SER A 703 -33.41 -1.23 5.29
C SER A 703 -32.39 -0.92 6.39
N VAL A 704 -31.20 -0.44 6.01
CA VAL A 704 -30.17 0.06 6.93
C VAL A 704 -30.69 1.24 7.74
N GLY A 705 -31.23 2.26 7.08
CA GLY A 705 -31.79 3.45 7.73
C GLY A 705 -32.94 3.14 8.69
N HIS A 706 -33.73 2.09 8.42
CA HIS A 706 -34.77 1.63 9.35
C HIS A 706 -34.19 1.16 10.69
N VAL A 707 -33.07 0.41 10.65
CA VAL A 707 -32.35 -0.02 11.86
C VAL A 707 -31.66 1.19 12.52
N SER A 708 -31.05 2.08 11.73
CA SER A 708 -30.42 3.31 12.23
C SER A 708 -31.41 4.17 13.01
N GLN A 709 -32.63 4.33 12.49
CA GLN A 709 -33.70 5.07 13.18
C GLN A 709 -34.11 4.41 14.50
N ALA A 710 -34.09 3.08 14.56
CA ALA A 710 -34.38 2.36 15.79
C ALA A 710 -33.31 2.63 16.87
N ILE A 711 -32.03 2.64 16.48
CA ILE A 711 -30.91 2.98 17.37
C ILE A 711 -31.01 4.44 17.84
N LEU A 712 -31.31 5.38 16.94
CA LEU A 712 -31.49 6.80 17.29
C LEU A 712 -32.60 7.02 18.33
N ASN A 713 -33.70 6.28 18.23
CA ASN A 713 -34.77 6.34 19.23
C ASN A 713 -34.32 5.77 20.59
N VAL A 714 -33.41 4.80 20.60
CA VAL A 714 -32.80 4.32 21.85
C VAL A 714 -31.83 5.34 22.43
N PHE A 715 -31.03 6.01 21.61
CA PHE A 715 -30.19 7.12 22.07
C PHE A 715 -31.02 8.22 22.72
N LYS A 716 -32.14 8.59 22.10
CA LYS A 716 -33.08 9.55 22.68
C LYS A 716 -33.62 9.11 24.06
N GLN A 717 -34.01 7.83 24.20
CA GLN A 717 -34.47 7.30 25.49
C GLN A 717 -33.37 7.33 26.56
N LEU A 718 -32.12 7.02 26.18
CA LEU A 718 -30.97 7.08 27.10
C LEU A 718 -30.72 8.52 27.58
N GLU A 719 -30.80 9.50 26.68
CA GLU A 719 -30.66 10.92 27.05
C GLU A 719 -31.79 11.39 27.97
N GLU A 720 -33.04 11.05 27.65
CA GLU A 720 -34.21 11.40 28.47
C GLU A 720 -34.14 10.80 29.88
N GLN A 721 -33.41 9.69 30.05
CA GLN A 721 -33.22 9.00 31.34
C GLN A 721 -31.88 9.34 32.01
N GLY A 722 -31.09 10.26 31.45
CA GLY A 722 -29.85 10.76 32.06
C GLY A 722 -28.62 9.86 31.86
N PHE A 723 -28.63 8.97 30.87
CA PHE A 723 -27.53 8.05 30.53
C PHE A 723 -26.65 8.58 29.37
N SER A 724 -26.38 9.88 29.35
CA SER A 724 -25.56 10.51 28.29
C SER A 724 -24.10 10.06 28.30
N ASP A 725 -23.58 9.66 29.46
CA ASP A 725 -22.24 9.08 29.64
C ASP A 725 -22.04 7.79 28.84
N ILE A 726 -23.04 6.89 28.83
CA ILE A 726 -23.03 5.65 28.03
C ILE A 726 -22.90 5.96 26.54
N LEU A 727 -23.55 7.03 26.07
CA LEU A 727 -23.52 7.43 24.67
C LEU A 727 -22.17 8.03 24.26
N GLU A 728 -21.53 8.80 25.13
CA GLU A 728 -20.19 9.33 24.87
C GLU A 728 -19.14 8.20 24.86
N GLU A 729 -19.24 7.23 25.78
CA GLU A 729 -18.39 6.04 25.75
C GLU A 729 -18.58 5.26 24.43
N PHE A 730 -19.84 5.08 24.00
CA PHE A 730 -20.14 4.43 22.72
C PHE A 730 -19.49 5.17 21.54
N ALA A 731 -19.59 6.49 21.52
CA ALA A 731 -19.00 7.31 20.46
C ALA A 731 -17.47 7.18 20.44
N GLN A 732 -16.80 7.20 21.59
CA GLN A 732 -15.35 7.01 21.68
C GLN A 732 -14.90 5.68 21.05
N LYS A 733 -15.65 4.59 21.28
CA LYS A 733 -15.35 3.27 20.72
C LYS A 733 -15.48 3.17 19.20
N LEU A 734 -16.08 4.17 18.55
CA LEU A 734 -16.17 4.25 17.09
C LEU A 734 -14.90 4.85 16.44
N THR A 735 -13.90 5.22 17.23
CA THR A 735 -12.61 5.76 16.77
C THR A 735 -11.63 4.66 16.39
N SER A 736 -10.85 4.86 15.32
CA SER A 736 -9.84 3.93 14.81
C SER A 736 -8.85 3.52 15.91
N GLY A 737 -8.52 2.22 15.96
CA GLY A 737 -7.62 1.64 16.96
C GLY A 737 -8.26 1.34 18.31
N GLN A 738 -9.50 1.77 18.58
CA GLN A 738 -10.22 1.40 19.82
C GLN A 738 -10.79 -0.01 19.78
N GLU A 739 -11.12 -0.52 18.60
CA GLU A 739 -11.68 -1.86 18.37
C GLU A 739 -10.96 -2.54 17.21
N GLN A 740 -10.55 -3.80 17.38
CA GLN A 740 -9.84 -4.57 16.34
C GLN A 740 -10.67 -4.75 15.06
N THR A 741 -11.99 -4.93 15.20
CA THR A 741 -12.93 -5.12 14.07
C THR A 741 -13.42 -3.81 13.46
N GLY A 742 -12.73 -2.70 13.73
CA GLY A 742 -13.13 -1.31 13.45
C GLY A 742 -13.25 -0.89 11.98
N PHE A 743 -13.66 -1.78 11.07
CA PHE A 743 -13.93 -1.43 9.68
C PHE A 743 -15.10 -0.46 9.63
N GLY A 744 -14.88 0.77 9.14
CA GLY A 744 -15.84 1.87 9.21
C GLY A 744 -15.69 2.79 10.43
N SER A 745 -14.64 2.62 11.24
CA SER A 745 -14.29 3.55 12.32
C SER A 745 -13.82 4.91 11.80
N GLN A 746 -13.86 5.92 12.67
CA GLN A 746 -13.39 7.27 12.36
C GLN A 746 -11.90 7.42 12.71
N PRO A 747 -11.05 7.96 11.83
CA PRO A 747 -9.64 8.22 12.15
C PRO A 747 -9.44 9.10 13.38
N GLU A 748 -10.34 10.05 13.59
CA GLU A 748 -10.36 10.99 14.71
C GLU A 748 -11.50 10.68 15.68
N GLU A 749 -11.39 11.15 16.92
CA GLU A 749 -12.42 10.99 17.95
C GLU A 749 -13.76 11.55 17.46
N ILE A 750 -14.81 10.74 17.57
CA ILE A 750 -16.16 11.09 17.12
C ILE A 750 -17.07 11.35 18.33
N THR A 751 -17.83 12.45 18.27
CA THR A 751 -18.82 12.81 19.28
C THR A 751 -20.15 12.09 19.03
N ILE A 752 -20.96 11.90 20.08
CA ILE A 752 -22.29 11.30 19.91
C ILE A 752 -23.18 12.08 18.95
N ASP A 753 -23.11 13.40 18.91
CA ASP A 753 -23.89 14.21 17.96
C ASP A 753 -23.51 13.90 16.53
N ARG A 754 -22.22 13.71 16.25
CA ARG A 754 -21.77 13.32 14.92
C ARG A 754 -22.22 11.90 14.56
N VAL A 755 -22.23 10.97 15.52
CA VAL A 755 -22.80 9.62 15.32
C VAL A 755 -24.28 9.70 14.95
N LYS A 756 -25.05 10.54 15.65
CA LYS A 756 -26.47 10.76 15.33
C LYS A 756 -26.65 11.34 13.93
N GLU A 757 -25.83 12.32 13.53
CA GLU A 757 -25.86 12.89 12.18
C GLU A 757 -25.60 11.85 11.09
N ILE A 758 -24.64 10.94 11.31
CA ILE A 758 -24.33 9.85 10.36
C ILE A 758 -25.53 8.92 10.20
N LEU A 759 -26.13 8.47 11.31
CA LEU A 759 -27.30 7.59 11.31
C LEU A 759 -28.55 8.27 10.72
N GLN A 760 -28.77 9.56 11.02
CA GLN A 760 -29.90 10.34 10.49
C GLN A 760 -29.75 10.64 9.00
N GLY A 761 -28.52 10.94 8.57
CA GLY A 761 -28.21 11.23 7.17
C GLY A 761 -28.35 10.01 6.27
N ASN A 762 -28.03 8.82 6.79
CA ASN A 762 -28.13 7.54 6.07
C ASN A 762 -27.52 7.60 4.65
N ASP A 763 -26.38 8.30 4.52
CA ASP A 763 -25.72 8.52 3.24
C ASP A 763 -25.11 7.19 2.74
N PRO A 764 -25.41 6.76 1.50
CA PRO A 764 -24.78 5.59 0.87
C PRO A 764 -23.25 5.55 1.00
N LYS A 765 -22.57 6.70 0.98
CA LYS A 765 -21.11 6.80 1.11
C LYS A 765 -20.60 6.45 2.50
N ASN A 766 -21.47 6.47 3.51
CA ASN A 766 -21.14 6.15 4.89
C ASN A 766 -21.66 4.76 5.29
N LEU A 767 -22.05 3.91 4.33
CA LEU A 767 -22.62 2.59 4.64
C LEU A 767 -21.72 1.78 5.59
N ASN A 768 -20.40 1.73 5.34
CA ASN A 768 -19.47 1.01 6.23
C ASN A 768 -19.44 1.58 7.66
N GLN A 769 -19.46 2.91 7.83
CA GLN A 769 -19.54 3.54 9.16
C GLN A 769 -20.87 3.23 9.85
N ILE A 770 -21.99 3.30 9.12
CA ILE A 770 -23.33 3.00 9.66
C ILE A 770 -23.38 1.54 10.11
N MET A 771 -22.87 0.61 9.30
CA MET A 771 -22.83 -0.80 9.64
C MET A 771 -21.91 -1.09 10.83
N PHE A 772 -20.80 -0.37 10.97
CA PHE A 772 -19.96 -0.46 12.17
C PHE A 772 -20.69 0.02 13.43
N ILE A 773 -21.43 1.13 13.34
CA ILE A 773 -22.28 1.63 14.44
C ILE A 773 -23.31 0.56 14.84
N HIS A 774 -23.99 -0.05 13.86
CA HIS A 774 -24.97 -1.12 14.11
C HIS A 774 -24.31 -2.33 14.79
N PHE A 775 -23.17 -2.76 14.29
CA PHE A 775 -22.43 -3.89 14.85
C PHE A 775 -22.00 -3.62 16.29
N LEU A 776 -21.32 -2.49 16.53
CA LEU A 776 -20.77 -2.15 17.84
C LEU A 776 -21.88 -1.97 18.87
N PHE A 777 -22.99 -1.34 18.46
CA PHE A 777 -24.18 -1.23 19.31
C PHE A 777 -24.74 -2.60 19.67
N ALA A 778 -24.88 -3.52 18.71
CA ALA A 778 -25.35 -4.88 18.94
C ALA A 778 -24.40 -5.69 19.85
N GLN A 779 -23.08 -5.50 19.68
CA GLN A 779 -22.04 -6.22 20.40
C GLN A 779 -21.96 -5.80 21.87
N LYS A 780 -21.93 -4.49 22.15
CA LYS A 780 -21.58 -3.98 23.48
C LYS A 780 -22.76 -3.42 24.26
N TYR A 781 -23.75 -2.84 23.59
CA TYR A 781 -24.77 -2.03 24.27
C TYR A 781 -26.13 -2.70 24.31
N MET A 782 -26.59 -3.28 23.19
CA MET A 782 -27.93 -3.86 23.07
C MET A 782 -28.34 -4.75 24.25
N ARG A 783 -27.39 -5.49 24.84
CA ARG A 783 -27.63 -6.47 25.92
C ARG A 783 -27.43 -5.91 27.34
N MET A 784 -26.91 -4.69 27.46
CA MET A 784 -26.54 -4.04 28.72
C MET A 784 -27.39 -2.81 29.03
N LEU A 785 -28.37 -2.50 28.17
CA LEU A 785 -29.28 -1.39 28.40
C LEU A 785 -30.18 -1.65 29.62
N PRO A 786 -30.55 -0.61 30.37
CA PRO A 786 -31.57 -0.71 31.41
C PRO A 786 -32.89 -1.29 30.86
N GLU A 787 -33.61 -2.09 31.64
CA GLU A 787 -34.90 -2.68 31.23
C GLU A 787 -35.97 -1.62 30.86
N SER A 788 -35.79 -0.38 31.33
CA SER A 788 -36.62 0.78 30.97
C SER A 788 -36.37 1.31 29.55
N ILE A 789 -35.29 0.91 28.90
CA ILE A 789 -34.92 1.30 27.54
C ILE A 789 -35.38 0.19 26.59
N LEU A 790 -36.41 0.47 25.80
CA LEU A 790 -37.03 -0.54 24.95
C LEU A 790 -36.73 -0.28 23.47
N PRO A 791 -36.52 -1.33 22.66
CA PRO A 791 -36.52 -1.21 21.22
C PRO A 791 -37.81 -0.54 20.73
N PRO A 792 -37.72 0.41 19.79
CA PRO A 792 -38.86 1.25 19.40
C PRO A 792 -39.84 0.54 18.46
N ASN A 793 -39.38 -0.48 17.72
CA ASN A 793 -40.17 -1.13 16.68
C ASN A 793 -40.85 -2.41 17.22
N ARG A 794 -42.20 -2.37 17.30
CA ARG A 794 -43.04 -3.48 17.80
C ARG A 794 -44.04 -3.92 16.75
N ASN A 795 -43.54 -4.17 15.55
CA ASN A 795 -44.33 -4.69 14.45
C ASN A 795 -44.68 -6.17 14.70
N GLU A 796 -45.65 -6.67 13.94
CA GLU A 796 -45.88 -8.11 13.89
C GLU A 796 -44.70 -8.79 13.18
N PRO A 797 -44.07 -9.82 13.79
CA PRO A 797 -42.92 -10.48 13.19
C PRO A 797 -43.31 -11.20 11.90
N THR A 798 -42.38 -11.26 10.94
CA THR A 798 -42.59 -11.96 9.66
C THR A 798 -41.47 -12.93 9.32
N GLY A 799 -41.73 -13.88 8.41
CA GLY A 799 -40.75 -14.87 7.97
C GLY A 799 -40.41 -15.86 9.10
N LYS A 800 -39.17 -16.38 9.10
CA LYS A 800 -38.77 -17.41 10.07
C LYS A 800 -38.87 -16.95 11.54
N MET A 801 -38.64 -15.68 11.82
CA MET A 801 -38.80 -15.12 13.17
C MET A 801 -40.23 -15.31 13.72
N LEU A 802 -41.27 -15.20 12.88
CA LEU A 802 -42.65 -15.47 13.29
C LEU A 802 -42.85 -16.91 13.74
N GLU A 803 -42.27 -17.87 13.01
CA GLU A 803 -42.33 -19.29 13.35
C GLU A 803 -41.61 -19.55 14.68
N LEU A 804 -40.39 -19.02 14.81
CA LEU A 804 -39.58 -19.18 16.01
C LEU A 804 -40.24 -18.60 17.26
N ILE A 805 -40.92 -17.45 17.14
CA ILE A 805 -41.68 -16.84 18.24
C ILE A 805 -42.90 -17.69 18.62
N LYS A 806 -43.63 -18.26 17.64
CA LYS A 806 -44.79 -19.12 17.92
C LYS A 806 -44.43 -20.41 18.67
N GLU A 807 -43.16 -20.80 18.63
CA GLU A 807 -42.59 -21.95 19.32
C GLU A 807 -41.80 -21.57 20.57
N TYR A 808 -41.62 -20.27 20.83
CA TYR A 808 -40.87 -19.79 21.98
C TYR A 808 -41.58 -20.16 23.28
N ASN A 809 -40.80 -20.66 24.25
CA ASN A 809 -41.25 -21.02 25.61
C ASN A 809 -42.54 -21.86 25.60
N ASP A 810 -42.48 -23.03 24.94
CA ASP A 810 -43.60 -23.98 24.77
C ASP A 810 -44.86 -23.39 24.10
N GLY A 811 -44.68 -22.36 23.28
CA GLY A 811 -45.74 -21.73 22.49
C GLY A 811 -46.49 -20.60 23.20
N GLU A 812 -45.85 -19.96 24.19
CA GLU A 812 -46.37 -18.80 24.93
C GLU A 812 -46.97 -17.73 23.99
N TYR A 813 -46.29 -17.43 22.88
CA TYR A 813 -46.69 -16.38 21.93
C TYR A 813 -47.43 -16.91 20.69
N ARG A 814 -47.85 -18.18 20.66
CA ARG A 814 -48.44 -18.84 19.48
C ARG A 814 -49.64 -18.08 18.89
N ASN A 815 -50.52 -17.60 19.77
CA ASN A 815 -51.76 -16.91 19.38
C ASN A 815 -51.62 -15.38 19.30
N ASN A 816 -50.52 -14.83 19.84
CA ASN A 816 -50.22 -13.40 19.78
C ASN A 816 -48.69 -13.16 19.66
N PRO A 817 -48.10 -13.40 18.48
CA PRO A 817 -46.65 -13.30 18.28
C PRO A 817 -46.10 -11.89 18.49
N LYS A 818 -46.92 -10.86 18.25
CA LYS A 818 -46.52 -9.46 18.44
C LYS A 818 -46.15 -9.14 19.90
N ALA A 819 -46.82 -9.79 20.86
CA ALA A 819 -46.55 -9.58 22.29
C ALA A 819 -45.14 -9.98 22.72
N PHE A 820 -44.42 -10.75 21.90
CA PHE A 820 -43.01 -11.04 22.13
C PHE A 820 -42.17 -9.76 22.31
N PHE A 821 -42.53 -8.68 21.59
CA PHE A 821 -41.82 -7.40 21.59
C PHE A 821 -42.36 -6.36 22.58
N ASP A 822 -43.39 -6.69 23.38
CA ASP A 822 -43.99 -5.73 24.31
C ASP A 822 -43.07 -5.44 25.52
N ASN A 823 -42.25 -6.42 25.89
CA ASN A 823 -41.18 -6.34 26.86
C ASN A 823 -39.95 -7.07 26.35
N PHE A 824 -38.77 -6.51 26.63
CA PHE A 824 -37.50 -7.13 26.30
C PHE A 824 -36.75 -7.46 27.57
N ASP A 825 -36.53 -8.75 27.77
CA ASP A 825 -35.56 -9.26 28.73
C ASP A 825 -34.27 -9.69 28.00
N MET A 826 -33.25 -9.98 28.79
CA MET A 826 -31.96 -10.44 28.26
C MET A 826 -32.09 -11.72 27.42
N MET A 827 -33.05 -12.60 27.71
CA MET A 827 -33.24 -13.87 26.99
C MET A 827 -33.80 -13.64 25.59
N LYS A 828 -34.77 -12.73 25.45
CA LYS A 828 -35.34 -12.34 24.15
C LYS A 828 -34.31 -11.65 23.27
N LEU A 829 -33.51 -10.74 23.83
CA LEU A 829 -32.44 -10.06 23.08
C LEU A 829 -31.37 -11.04 22.55
N LYS A 830 -31.10 -12.10 23.31
CA LYS A 830 -30.14 -13.16 22.95
C LYS A 830 -30.76 -14.31 22.14
N PHE A 831 -32.05 -14.27 21.85
CA PHE A 831 -32.74 -15.41 21.24
C PHE A 831 -32.18 -15.75 19.86
N ILE A 832 -32.05 -14.78 18.97
CA ILE A 832 -31.50 -15.01 17.64
C ILE A 832 -29.99 -15.24 17.68
N SER A 833 -29.23 -14.31 18.26
CA SER A 833 -27.78 -14.37 18.22
C SER A 833 -27.24 -15.60 18.96
N ASP A 834 -27.67 -15.81 20.22
CA ASP A 834 -27.00 -16.76 21.10
C ASP A 834 -27.66 -18.15 21.03
N HIS A 835 -29.00 -18.21 20.99
CA HIS A 835 -29.70 -19.50 21.01
C HIS A 835 -29.83 -20.11 19.61
N LYS A 836 -30.23 -19.30 18.62
CA LYS A 836 -30.49 -19.81 17.26
C LYS A 836 -29.25 -19.88 16.38
N ILE A 837 -28.22 -19.06 16.64
CA ILE A 837 -26.97 -19.06 15.85
C ILE A 837 -25.81 -19.65 16.65
N TYR A 838 -25.34 -19.03 17.73
CA TYR A 838 -24.20 -19.56 18.52
C TYR A 838 -24.46 -20.96 19.10
N GLY A 839 -25.69 -21.22 19.54
CA GLY A 839 -26.13 -22.52 20.05
C GLY A 839 -26.49 -23.54 18.99
N SER A 840 -26.36 -23.21 17.70
CA SER A 840 -26.68 -24.12 16.60
C SER A 840 -25.57 -25.13 16.34
N GLN A 841 -25.94 -26.29 15.77
CA GLN A 841 -24.95 -27.27 15.32
C GLN A 841 -23.98 -26.71 14.28
N LEU A 842 -24.39 -25.72 13.46
CA LEU A 842 -23.50 -25.07 12.51
C LEU A 842 -22.32 -24.39 13.22
N PHE A 843 -22.53 -23.84 14.41
CA PHE A 843 -21.52 -23.11 15.17
C PHE A 843 -20.78 -24.00 16.19
N THR A 844 -21.46 -24.99 16.77
CA THR A 844 -20.91 -25.83 17.85
C THR A 844 -20.27 -27.14 17.37
N ALA A 845 -20.41 -27.51 16.09
CA ALA A 845 -19.85 -28.76 15.56
C ALA A 845 -18.31 -28.80 15.59
N ASP A 846 -17.65 -27.64 15.51
CA ASP A 846 -16.20 -27.48 15.68
C ASP A 846 -15.93 -26.28 16.60
N PRO A 847 -15.44 -26.49 17.83
CA PRO A 847 -15.14 -25.41 18.77
C PRO A 847 -14.10 -24.40 18.25
N SER A 848 -13.18 -24.83 17.37
CA SER A 848 -12.18 -23.96 16.77
C SER A 848 -12.76 -23.10 15.64
N ARG A 849 -13.88 -23.54 15.04
CA ARG A 849 -14.49 -22.96 13.84
C ARG A 849 -13.52 -22.85 12.66
N GLY A 850 -12.48 -23.68 12.63
CA GLY A 850 -11.39 -23.62 11.66
C GLY A 850 -10.25 -22.65 11.99
N ARG A 851 -10.28 -21.96 13.14
CA ARG A 851 -9.27 -20.96 13.50
C ARG A 851 -8.05 -21.62 14.13
N GLU A 852 -6.87 -21.14 13.75
CA GLU A 852 -5.60 -21.44 14.39
C GLU A 852 -5.07 -20.18 15.08
N GLY A 853 -4.83 -20.30 16.39
CA GLY A 853 -4.27 -19.21 17.20
C GLY A 853 -5.20 -18.00 17.41
N PRO A 854 -4.80 -17.06 18.28
CA PRO A 854 -5.51 -15.81 18.47
C PRO A 854 -5.27 -14.83 17.31
N LEU A 855 -6.22 -13.94 17.09
CA LEU A 855 -6.07 -12.83 16.14
C LEU A 855 -5.08 -11.79 16.70
N PRO A 856 -4.03 -11.40 15.95
CA PRO A 856 -3.06 -10.41 16.41
C PRO A 856 -3.63 -8.98 16.38
N GLN A 857 -3.05 -8.07 17.17
CA GLN A 857 -3.35 -6.63 17.12
C GLN A 857 -2.58 -5.95 15.97
N THR A 858 -3.00 -6.23 14.75
CA THR A 858 -2.45 -5.61 13.53
C THR A 858 -3.55 -4.89 12.78
N PHE A 859 -3.23 -3.76 12.15
CA PHE A 859 -4.22 -2.99 11.43
C PHE A 859 -3.86 -2.81 9.96
N SER A 860 -4.88 -2.77 9.11
CA SER A 860 -4.83 -2.54 7.68
C SER A 860 -5.98 -1.62 7.27
N SER A 861 -5.80 -0.89 6.18
CA SER A 861 -6.84 -0.10 5.51
C SER A 861 -7.36 -0.78 4.23
N GLN A 862 -6.80 -1.93 3.87
CA GLN A 862 -7.01 -2.55 2.57
C GLN A 862 -8.21 -3.49 2.60
N MET A 863 -9.20 -3.19 1.74
CA MET A 863 -10.46 -3.92 1.65
C MET A 863 -10.30 -5.25 0.91
N GLY A 864 -11.25 -6.16 1.13
CA GLY A 864 -11.36 -7.48 0.51
C GLY A 864 -10.83 -8.63 1.37
N VAL A 865 -11.06 -9.85 0.90
CA VAL A 865 -10.70 -11.11 1.57
C VAL A 865 -9.37 -11.71 1.08
N MET A 866 -8.55 -10.90 0.39
CA MET A 866 -7.21 -11.31 -0.06
C MET A 866 -6.29 -11.59 1.14
N LEU A 867 -5.40 -12.58 0.98
CA LEU A 867 -4.35 -12.88 1.97
C LEU A 867 -3.18 -11.90 1.86
N LEU A 868 -2.34 -11.86 2.90
CA LEU A 868 -1.02 -11.22 2.81
C LEU A 868 -0.18 -11.86 1.70
N GLY A 869 0.57 -11.03 0.97
CA GLY A 869 1.39 -11.48 -0.16
C GLY A 869 0.61 -11.78 -1.46
N GLN A 870 -0.72 -11.73 -1.44
CA GLN A 870 -1.51 -11.80 -2.68
C GLN A 870 -1.69 -10.41 -3.32
N ASN A 871 -1.76 -10.39 -4.65
CA ASN A 871 -1.92 -9.17 -5.42
C ASN A 871 -3.24 -8.45 -5.08
N GLN A 872 -3.12 -7.26 -4.48
CA GLN A 872 -4.22 -6.39 -4.07
C GLN A 872 -4.30 -5.12 -4.93
N GLU A 873 -3.52 -5.04 -6.01
CA GLU A 873 -3.55 -3.92 -6.94
C GLU A 873 -4.95 -3.74 -7.52
N GLY A 874 -5.43 -2.49 -7.52
CA GLY A 874 -6.76 -2.10 -7.98
C GLY A 874 -7.90 -2.36 -6.99
N LEU A 875 -7.67 -3.02 -5.84
CA LEU A 875 -8.69 -3.11 -4.78
C LEU A 875 -8.79 -1.80 -4.00
N ASP A 876 -10.02 -1.39 -3.70
CA ASP A 876 -10.29 -0.17 -2.93
C ASP A 876 -9.69 -0.25 -1.50
N VAL A 877 -9.32 0.91 -0.95
CA VAL A 877 -8.95 1.07 0.46
C VAL A 877 -10.03 1.87 1.19
N ASP A 878 -10.13 1.67 2.50
CA ASP A 878 -10.98 2.48 3.36
C ASP A 878 -10.15 3.38 4.28
N ARG A 879 -10.75 4.47 4.75
CA ARG A 879 -10.10 5.42 5.66
C ARG A 879 -9.90 4.88 7.08
N SER A 880 -10.69 3.89 7.47
CA SER A 880 -10.56 3.26 8.78
C SER A 880 -9.35 2.33 8.83
N SER A 881 -8.93 2.00 10.05
CA SER A 881 -7.84 1.05 10.30
C SER A 881 -8.38 -0.07 11.19
N TRP A 882 -8.37 -1.30 10.70
CA TRP A 882 -8.94 -2.47 11.38
C TRP A 882 -8.10 -3.72 11.12
N THR A 883 -8.38 -4.81 11.82
CA THR A 883 -7.74 -6.12 11.62
C THR A 883 -8.63 -6.98 10.72
N PRO A 884 -8.32 -7.18 9.42
CA PRO A 884 -9.07 -8.09 8.57
C PRO A 884 -8.76 -9.54 8.98
N ASP A 885 -9.77 -10.29 9.42
CA ASP A 885 -9.60 -11.69 9.81
C ASP A 885 -8.99 -12.51 8.67
N SER A 886 -9.39 -12.27 7.42
CA SER A 886 -8.87 -12.99 6.25
C SER A 886 -7.36 -12.92 6.10
N LYS A 887 -6.71 -11.87 6.62
CA LYS A 887 -5.26 -11.66 6.51
C LYS A 887 -4.48 -12.21 7.71
N TYR A 888 -5.08 -12.13 8.89
CA TYR A 888 -4.35 -12.27 10.15
C TYR A 888 -4.87 -13.40 11.04
N GLN A 889 -6.05 -13.97 10.78
CA GLN A 889 -6.53 -15.15 11.48
C GLN A 889 -5.88 -16.40 10.88
N GLY A 890 -5.13 -17.15 11.68
CA GLY A 890 -4.60 -18.45 11.27
C GLY A 890 -5.72 -19.44 10.95
N VAL A 891 -5.44 -20.40 10.05
CA VAL A 891 -6.37 -21.44 9.63
C VAL A 891 -5.88 -22.83 10.07
N ASN A 892 -6.75 -23.58 10.73
CA ASN A 892 -6.54 -25.00 10.93
C ASN A 892 -7.09 -25.75 9.70
N LEU A 893 -6.19 -26.21 8.81
CA LEU A 893 -6.57 -26.89 7.56
C LEU A 893 -7.24 -28.26 7.80
N ASP A 894 -7.06 -28.87 8.97
CA ASP A 894 -7.69 -30.15 9.32
C ASP A 894 -9.09 -29.98 9.90
N ALA A 895 -9.48 -28.74 10.24
CA ALA A 895 -10.78 -28.46 10.81
C ALA A 895 -11.89 -28.69 9.77
N PRO A 896 -12.96 -29.44 10.12
CA PRO A 896 -14.02 -29.79 9.19
C PRO A 896 -14.62 -28.58 8.46
N PHE A 897 -14.82 -27.46 9.15
CA PHE A 897 -15.42 -26.27 8.54
C PHE A 897 -14.49 -25.58 7.52
N ALA A 898 -13.21 -25.40 7.85
CA ALA A 898 -12.25 -24.81 6.91
C ALA A 898 -12.09 -25.70 5.67
N ARG A 899 -11.96 -27.01 5.90
CA ARG A 899 -11.90 -28.04 4.86
C ARG A 899 -13.10 -28.02 3.94
N ASP A 900 -14.31 -27.91 4.48
CA ASP A 900 -15.54 -27.88 3.69
C ASP A 900 -15.57 -26.71 2.69
N LEU A 901 -14.94 -25.57 2.99
CA LEU A 901 -14.88 -24.44 2.07
C LEU A 901 -13.76 -24.61 1.03
N PHE A 902 -12.51 -24.81 1.47
CA PHE A 902 -11.40 -24.85 0.50
C PHE A 902 -11.44 -26.10 -0.39
N GLU A 903 -11.97 -27.25 0.07
CA GLU A 903 -12.16 -28.42 -0.79
C GLU A 903 -13.22 -28.20 -1.89
N ASN A 904 -14.14 -27.26 -1.66
CA ASN A 904 -15.12 -26.81 -2.64
C ASN A 904 -14.65 -25.55 -3.41
N ASP A 905 -13.35 -25.23 -3.40
CA ASP A 905 -12.79 -24.03 -4.06
C ASP A 905 -13.37 -22.69 -3.53
N ALA A 906 -14.02 -22.69 -2.35
CA ALA A 906 -14.63 -21.52 -1.73
C ALA A 906 -13.71 -20.87 -0.68
N VAL A 907 -13.91 -19.58 -0.41
CA VAL A 907 -13.04 -18.83 0.51
C VAL A 907 -13.38 -19.16 1.97
N TYR A 908 -12.36 -19.60 2.72
CA TYR A 908 -12.37 -19.58 4.18
C TYR A 908 -11.60 -18.34 4.67
N ALA A 909 -12.18 -17.62 5.64
CA ALA A 909 -11.53 -16.48 6.29
C ALA A 909 -11.45 -16.67 7.82
N ALA A 910 -12.57 -16.98 8.48
CA ALA A 910 -12.60 -17.01 9.95
C ALA A 910 -13.59 -18.01 10.58
N GLY A 911 -14.33 -18.79 9.78
CA GLY A 911 -15.38 -19.70 10.24
C GLY A 911 -16.77 -19.06 10.33
N PRO A 912 -17.80 -19.80 10.79
CA PRO A 912 -19.16 -19.27 10.91
C PRO A 912 -19.18 -17.97 11.71
N SER A 913 -19.78 -16.93 11.13
CA SER A 913 -19.60 -15.60 11.68
C SER A 913 -20.42 -15.33 12.94
N GLY A 914 -19.71 -15.08 14.04
CA GLY A 914 -20.31 -14.52 15.25
C GLY A 914 -20.84 -13.10 15.04
N MET A 915 -20.26 -12.34 14.11
CA MET A 915 -20.69 -10.98 13.78
C MET A 915 -22.02 -10.99 13.00
N THR A 916 -22.21 -11.93 12.07
CA THR A 916 -23.52 -12.13 11.42
C THR A 916 -24.63 -12.39 12.45
N SER A 917 -24.35 -13.14 13.52
CA SER A 917 -25.35 -13.39 14.57
C SER A 917 -25.84 -12.11 15.25
N LEU A 918 -24.95 -11.14 15.44
CA LEU A 918 -25.26 -9.84 16.04
C LEU A 918 -26.05 -8.97 15.07
N PHE A 919 -25.67 -8.97 13.79
CA PHE A 919 -26.43 -8.28 12.75
C PHE A 919 -27.84 -8.85 12.56
N MET A 920 -28.00 -10.18 12.58
CA MET A 920 -29.31 -10.81 12.51
C MET A 920 -30.14 -10.54 13.78
N GLY A 921 -29.49 -10.50 14.94
CA GLY A 921 -30.13 -10.13 16.21
C GLY A 921 -30.67 -8.70 16.20
N ILE A 922 -29.87 -7.71 15.80
CA ILE A 922 -30.32 -6.31 15.73
C ILE A 922 -31.36 -6.12 14.60
N MET A 923 -31.23 -6.84 13.49
CA MET A 923 -32.22 -6.83 12.40
C MET A 923 -33.61 -7.28 12.89
N GLU A 924 -33.69 -8.35 13.67
CA GLU A 924 -34.97 -8.87 14.17
C GLU A 924 -35.50 -8.07 15.37
N ASN A 925 -34.62 -7.70 16.32
CA ASN A 925 -35.04 -7.05 17.57
C ASN A 925 -35.29 -5.54 17.41
N TYR A 926 -34.46 -4.85 16.62
CA TYR A 926 -34.53 -3.39 16.45
C TYR A 926 -35.08 -3.02 15.08
N GLY A 927 -34.69 -3.76 14.03
CA GLY A 927 -35.31 -3.60 12.72
C GLY A 927 -36.78 -4.03 12.74
N ASN A 928 -37.09 -5.21 13.28
CA ASN A 928 -38.44 -5.79 13.35
C ASN A 928 -39.27 -5.50 12.07
N PHE A 929 -38.68 -5.88 10.93
CA PHE A 929 -39.23 -5.57 9.62
C PHE A 929 -40.56 -6.30 9.38
N THR A 930 -41.52 -5.60 8.75
CA THR A 930 -42.84 -6.14 8.38
C THR A 930 -42.83 -6.95 7.09
N ARG A 931 -41.69 -7.07 6.42
CA ARG A 931 -41.55 -7.79 5.16
C ARG A 931 -40.21 -8.51 5.10
N VAL A 932 -40.21 -9.72 4.52
CA VAL A 932 -39.00 -10.55 4.36
C VAL A 932 -38.01 -9.92 3.38
N ASP A 933 -38.48 -9.25 2.33
CA ASP A 933 -37.61 -8.58 1.36
C ASP A 933 -36.74 -7.48 1.98
N ALA A 934 -37.26 -6.72 2.95
CA ALA A 934 -36.49 -5.74 3.71
C ALA A 934 -35.37 -6.41 4.55
N LYS A 935 -35.63 -7.59 5.11
CA LYS A 935 -34.60 -8.38 5.82
C LYS A 935 -33.50 -8.85 4.87
N GLN A 936 -33.87 -9.28 3.67
CA GLN A 936 -32.93 -9.70 2.63
C GLN A 936 -32.06 -8.53 2.13
N ASN A 937 -32.64 -7.34 1.95
CA ASN A 937 -31.90 -6.13 1.62
C ASN A 937 -30.93 -5.71 2.74
N TYR A 938 -31.32 -5.87 4.01
CA TYR A 938 -30.40 -5.65 5.13
C TYR A 938 -29.26 -6.68 5.15
N LEU A 939 -29.55 -7.96 4.88
CA LEU A 939 -28.53 -9.00 4.74
C LEU A 939 -27.54 -8.70 3.61
N ALA A 940 -27.99 -8.15 2.48
CA ALA A 940 -27.11 -7.71 1.40
C ALA A 940 -26.17 -6.57 1.83
N ALA A 941 -26.62 -5.66 2.69
CA ALA A 941 -25.75 -4.63 3.30
C ALA A 941 -24.74 -5.24 4.29
N VAL A 942 -25.17 -6.24 5.05
CA VAL A 942 -24.29 -6.99 5.97
C VAL A 942 -23.21 -7.75 5.20
N SER A 943 -23.56 -8.44 4.10
CA SER A 943 -22.58 -9.15 3.28
C SER A 943 -21.59 -8.18 2.63
N ALA A 944 -22.08 -7.06 2.09
CA ALA A 944 -21.22 -6.01 1.54
C ALA A 944 -20.22 -5.51 2.58
N TYR A 945 -20.70 -5.15 3.78
CA TYR A 945 -19.85 -4.67 4.87
C TYR A 945 -18.80 -5.71 5.30
N MET A 946 -19.22 -6.94 5.61
CA MET A 946 -18.33 -7.92 6.24
C MET A 946 -17.27 -8.47 5.28
N VAL A 947 -17.67 -8.74 4.03
CA VAL A 947 -16.75 -9.31 3.03
C VAL A 947 -15.80 -8.24 2.49
N SER A 948 -16.29 -7.02 2.26
CA SER A 948 -15.39 -5.90 1.90
C SER A 948 -14.42 -5.53 2.99
N GLY A 949 -14.79 -5.69 4.27
CA GLY A 949 -13.85 -5.53 5.37
C GLY A 949 -12.83 -6.66 5.51
N GLY A 950 -12.90 -7.73 4.71
CA GLY A 950 -12.07 -8.92 4.92
C GLY A 950 -12.33 -9.59 6.28
N LEU A 951 -13.49 -9.33 6.90
CA LEU A 951 -13.83 -9.85 8.21
C LEU A 951 -14.30 -11.30 8.11
N HIS A 952 -15.06 -11.66 7.07
CA HIS A 952 -15.56 -13.01 6.82
C HIS A 952 -15.73 -13.22 5.31
N SER A 953 -15.71 -14.46 4.84
CA SER A 953 -16.09 -14.77 3.45
C SER A 953 -17.60 -14.69 3.24
N LEU A 954 -18.04 -14.66 1.98
CA LEU A 954 -19.46 -14.54 1.65
C LEU A 954 -20.28 -15.72 2.21
N HIS A 955 -19.76 -16.95 2.15
CA HIS A 955 -20.45 -18.10 2.75
C HIS A 955 -20.54 -18.00 4.27
N GLU A 956 -19.48 -17.52 4.94
CA GLU A 956 -19.44 -17.34 6.39
C GLU A 956 -20.45 -16.29 6.89
N VAL A 957 -20.94 -15.42 6.00
CA VAL A 957 -22.03 -14.47 6.26
C VAL A 957 -23.41 -15.03 5.87
N LEU A 958 -23.56 -15.54 4.65
CA LEU A 958 -24.85 -16.00 4.13
C LEU A 958 -25.32 -17.30 4.81
N GLY A 959 -24.39 -18.20 5.12
CA GLY A 959 -24.67 -19.51 5.71
C GLY A 959 -25.42 -19.43 7.05
N PRO A 960 -24.89 -18.71 8.07
CA PRO A 960 -25.58 -18.54 9.35
C PRO A 960 -26.94 -17.84 9.22
N ALA A 961 -27.05 -16.85 8.33
CA ALA A 961 -28.30 -16.13 8.09
C ALA A 961 -29.38 -17.05 7.48
N GLN A 962 -29.00 -17.89 6.51
CA GLN A 962 -29.89 -18.90 5.94
C GLN A 962 -30.27 -19.96 6.97
N TYR A 963 -29.29 -20.50 7.71
CA TYR A 963 -29.52 -21.59 8.66
C TYR A 963 -30.50 -21.20 9.77
N ALA A 964 -30.36 -20.00 10.33
CA ALA A 964 -31.17 -19.56 11.46
C ALA A 964 -32.50 -18.90 11.06
N LEU A 965 -32.52 -18.16 9.94
CA LEU A 965 -33.64 -17.28 9.59
C LEU A 965 -34.23 -17.53 8.18
N ASP A 966 -33.74 -18.51 7.44
CA ASP A 966 -34.25 -18.89 6.10
C ASP A 966 -34.35 -17.70 5.13
N LEU A 967 -33.34 -16.81 5.15
CA LEU A 967 -33.33 -15.57 4.38
C LEU A 967 -32.95 -15.74 2.91
N ILE A 968 -32.41 -16.89 2.53
CA ILE A 968 -31.98 -17.21 1.16
C ILE A 968 -32.49 -18.62 0.81
N PRO A 969 -33.81 -18.81 0.62
CA PRO A 969 -34.37 -20.13 0.39
C PRO A 969 -33.66 -20.88 -0.76
N GLY A 970 -33.23 -22.12 -0.50
CA GLY A 970 -32.47 -22.93 -1.45
C GLY A 970 -30.96 -22.71 -1.46
N TYR A 971 -30.43 -21.81 -0.62
CA TYR A 971 -28.98 -21.71 -0.38
C TYR A 971 -28.50 -22.90 0.47
N GLN A 972 -27.41 -23.53 0.06
CA GLN A 972 -26.92 -24.77 0.66
C GLN A 972 -26.11 -24.47 1.93
N VAL A 973 -26.58 -25.00 3.06
CA VAL A 973 -25.89 -24.90 4.36
C VAL A 973 -26.05 -26.21 5.10
N SER A 974 -24.95 -26.75 5.60
CA SER A 974 -24.95 -27.94 6.44
C SER A 974 -23.92 -27.78 7.57
N PRO A 975 -24.21 -28.28 8.78
CA PRO A 975 -23.20 -28.35 9.83
C PRO A 975 -21.98 -29.17 9.36
N PRO A 976 -20.76 -28.73 9.66
CA PRO A 976 -19.55 -29.42 9.22
C PRO A 976 -19.43 -30.78 9.94
N THR A 977 -18.96 -31.81 9.24
CA THR A 977 -18.74 -33.14 9.84
C THR A 977 -17.35 -33.68 9.47
N PRO A 978 -16.62 -34.35 10.36
CA PRO A 978 -15.33 -34.95 9.99
C PRO A 978 -15.41 -35.98 8.86
N ALA A 979 -16.56 -36.65 8.72
CA ALA A 979 -16.75 -37.80 7.83
C ALA A 979 -17.09 -37.45 6.37
N ALA A 980 -17.53 -36.22 6.08
CA ALA A 980 -17.95 -35.83 4.73
C ALA A 980 -17.71 -34.34 4.48
N ILE A 981 -17.45 -33.98 3.21
CA ILE A 981 -17.36 -32.60 2.73
C ILE A 981 -18.78 -32.05 2.52
N ALA A 982 -19.04 -30.85 3.02
CA ALA A 982 -20.30 -30.16 2.77
C ALA A 982 -20.52 -29.89 1.28
N ALA A 983 -21.77 -29.64 0.88
CA ALA A 983 -22.06 -29.25 -0.49
C ALA A 983 -21.47 -27.85 -0.80
N PRO A 984 -21.05 -27.58 -2.04
CA PRO A 984 -20.42 -26.31 -2.40
C PRO A 984 -21.37 -25.12 -2.21
N PRO A 985 -20.87 -23.95 -1.77
CA PRO A 985 -21.68 -22.74 -1.70
C PRO A 985 -22.27 -22.35 -3.06
N ASN A 986 -23.58 -22.05 -3.10
CA ASN A 986 -24.28 -21.67 -4.32
C ASN A 986 -24.63 -20.16 -4.33
N PHE A 987 -23.63 -19.28 -4.45
CA PHE A 987 -23.82 -17.83 -4.37
C PHE A 987 -24.79 -17.28 -5.43
N HIS A 988 -24.92 -17.95 -6.59
CA HIS A 988 -25.88 -17.52 -7.60
C HIS A 988 -27.31 -17.48 -7.07
N GLN A 989 -27.67 -18.36 -6.13
CA GLN A 989 -28.98 -18.38 -5.51
C GLN A 989 -29.28 -17.06 -4.79
N PHE A 990 -28.30 -16.53 -4.05
CA PHE A 990 -28.39 -15.23 -3.39
C PHE A 990 -28.47 -14.11 -4.42
N TYR A 991 -27.54 -14.05 -5.38
CA TYR A 991 -27.51 -12.98 -6.38
C TYR A 991 -28.79 -12.95 -7.23
N GLN A 992 -29.28 -14.10 -7.69
CA GLN A 992 -30.51 -14.19 -8.49
C GLN A 992 -31.73 -13.70 -7.71
N GLN A 993 -31.87 -14.11 -6.43
CA GLN A 993 -32.96 -13.63 -5.59
C GLN A 993 -32.87 -12.13 -5.36
N GLN A 994 -31.67 -11.64 -5.06
CA GLN A 994 -31.46 -10.23 -4.77
C GLN A 994 -31.70 -9.34 -6.00
N MET A 995 -31.27 -9.73 -7.20
CA MET A 995 -31.59 -9.03 -8.45
C MET A 995 -33.09 -9.00 -8.74
N LYS A 996 -33.82 -10.06 -8.40
CA LYS A 996 -35.29 -10.11 -8.55
C LYS A 996 -35.99 -9.19 -7.55
N LEU A 997 -35.48 -9.12 -6.32
CA LEU A 997 -36.04 -8.30 -5.24
C LEU A 997 -35.69 -6.83 -5.42
N ASP A 998 -34.51 -6.52 -5.94
CA ASP A 998 -33.94 -5.19 -6.08
C ASP A 998 -33.24 -5.01 -7.44
N PRO A 999 -33.92 -4.42 -8.43
CA PRO A 999 -33.36 -4.27 -9.77
C PRO A 999 -32.05 -3.48 -9.85
N GLN A 1000 -31.81 -2.53 -8.93
CA GLN A 1000 -30.53 -1.78 -8.90
C GLN A 1000 -29.33 -2.68 -8.54
N PHE A 1001 -29.59 -3.84 -7.91
CA PHE A 1001 -28.55 -4.78 -7.54
C PHE A 1001 -27.87 -5.40 -8.76
N GLU A 1002 -28.60 -5.60 -9.87
CA GLU A 1002 -28.04 -6.17 -11.10
C GLU A 1002 -26.91 -5.29 -11.66
N ASP A 1003 -27.06 -3.97 -11.61
CA ASP A 1003 -26.01 -3.04 -12.03
C ASP A 1003 -24.73 -3.20 -11.20
N ARG A 1004 -24.86 -3.39 -9.87
CA ARG A 1004 -23.70 -3.57 -8.97
C ARG A 1004 -23.05 -4.92 -9.15
N TYR A 1005 -23.86 -5.94 -9.36
CA TYR A 1005 -23.42 -7.28 -9.74
C TYR A 1005 -22.61 -7.25 -11.05
N GLN A 1006 -23.05 -6.51 -12.07
CA GLN A 1006 -22.28 -6.37 -13.31
C GLN A 1006 -21.00 -5.58 -13.10
N GLN A 1007 -21.03 -4.46 -12.36
CA GLN A 1007 -19.83 -3.70 -12.01
C GLN A 1007 -18.78 -4.54 -11.28
N GLY A 1008 -19.22 -5.38 -10.33
CA GLY A 1008 -18.34 -6.33 -9.65
C GLY A 1008 -17.67 -7.28 -10.65
N TRP A 1009 -18.43 -7.91 -11.54
CA TRP A 1009 -17.88 -8.78 -12.57
C TRP A 1009 -16.94 -8.06 -13.54
N GLU A 1010 -17.23 -6.82 -13.93
CA GLU A 1010 -16.35 -6.00 -14.76
C GLU A 1010 -15.00 -5.78 -14.07
N LYS A 1011 -15.00 -5.41 -12.78
CA LYS A 1011 -13.78 -5.24 -11.99
C LYS A 1011 -12.98 -6.54 -11.86
N VAL A 1012 -13.66 -7.66 -11.55
CA VAL A 1012 -13.00 -8.99 -11.47
C VAL A 1012 -12.32 -9.34 -12.79
N MET A 1013 -13.02 -9.19 -13.92
CA MET A 1013 -12.48 -9.58 -15.22
C MET A 1013 -11.41 -8.61 -15.73
N ALA A 1014 -11.49 -7.32 -15.37
CA ALA A 1014 -10.43 -6.35 -15.64
C ALA A 1014 -9.15 -6.72 -14.87
N ALA A 1015 -9.26 -7.04 -13.58
CA ALA A 1015 -8.14 -7.52 -12.77
C ALA A 1015 -7.54 -8.81 -13.36
N TYR A 1016 -8.40 -9.79 -13.68
CA TYR A 1016 -7.97 -11.04 -14.32
C TYR A 1016 -7.21 -10.80 -15.64
N ALA A 1017 -7.72 -9.93 -16.51
CA ALA A 1017 -7.10 -9.64 -17.80
C ALA A 1017 -5.71 -8.99 -17.66
N GLN A 1018 -5.52 -8.12 -16.68
CA GLN A 1018 -4.24 -7.44 -16.43
C GLN A 1018 -3.17 -8.38 -15.87
N GLN A 1019 -3.56 -9.43 -15.15
CA GLN A 1019 -2.66 -10.24 -14.33
C GLN A 1019 -2.84 -11.75 -14.59
N LYS A 1020 -3.32 -12.13 -15.78
CA LYS A 1020 -3.65 -13.53 -16.15
C LYS A 1020 -2.54 -14.53 -15.87
N ASP A 1021 -1.28 -14.13 -16.08
CA ASP A 1021 -0.10 -14.99 -15.87
C ASP A 1021 0.35 -15.04 -14.39
N GLN A 1022 -0.16 -14.13 -13.55
CA GLN A 1022 0.00 -14.13 -12.09
C GLN A 1022 -1.17 -14.83 -11.36
N PHE A 1023 -2.24 -15.19 -12.07
CA PHE A 1023 -3.37 -15.94 -11.49
C PHE A 1023 -3.38 -17.43 -11.86
N VAL A 1024 -2.48 -17.83 -12.76
CA VAL A 1024 -2.28 -19.22 -13.18
C VAL A 1024 -0.96 -19.69 -12.59
N HIS A 1025 -1.00 -20.65 -11.67
CA HIS A 1025 0.19 -21.23 -11.00
C HIS A 1025 1.02 -20.29 -10.11
N ALA A 1026 0.53 -19.13 -9.70
CA ALA A 1026 1.32 -18.23 -8.86
C ALA A 1026 1.45 -18.74 -7.41
N PRO A 1027 2.67 -18.97 -6.92
CA PRO A 1027 2.90 -19.12 -5.49
C PRO A 1027 2.70 -17.77 -4.78
N ILE A 1028 2.34 -17.80 -3.50
CA ILE A 1028 2.44 -16.60 -2.64
C ILE A 1028 3.90 -16.14 -2.67
N ALA A 1029 4.14 -14.88 -3.03
CA ALA A 1029 5.47 -14.30 -3.00
C ALA A 1029 6.05 -14.46 -1.58
N ASN A 1030 7.34 -14.79 -1.45
CA ASN A 1030 8.00 -14.89 -0.15
C ASN A 1030 7.71 -13.63 0.66
N ILE A 1031 6.88 -13.80 1.69
CA ILE A 1031 6.45 -12.76 2.61
C ILE A 1031 7.72 -12.14 3.20
N SER A 1032 7.82 -10.81 3.23
CA SER A 1032 9.05 -10.14 3.69
C SER A 1032 9.44 -10.61 5.11
N LEU A 1033 10.73 -10.58 5.47
CA LEU A 1033 11.18 -10.90 6.84
C LEU A 1033 10.45 -10.09 7.92
N PHE A 1034 9.97 -8.90 7.57
CA PHE A 1034 9.13 -8.05 8.42
C PHE A 1034 7.72 -8.64 8.61
N GLU A 1035 7.06 -9.07 7.54
CA GLU A 1035 5.74 -9.69 7.57
C GLU A 1035 5.77 -11.14 8.12
N GLN A 1036 6.89 -11.87 7.93
CA GLN A 1036 7.16 -13.14 8.63
C GLN A 1036 7.29 -12.92 10.15
N ARG A 1037 7.94 -11.83 10.61
CA ARG A 1037 7.97 -11.48 12.04
C ARG A 1037 6.58 -11.12 12.58
N VAL A 1038 5.71 -10.53 11.77
CA VAL A 1038 4.31 -10.22 12.15
C VAL A 1038 3.47 -11.50 12.25
N LEU A 1039 3.60 -12.45 11.31
CA LEU A 1039 2.93 -13.75 11.34
C LEU A 1039 3.51 -14.70 12.41
N MET A 1040 4.79 -14.58 12.75
CA MET A 1040 5.45 -15.34 13.83
C MET A 1040 5.45 -14.62 15.18
N SER A 1041 4.74 -13.49 15.31
CA SER A 1041 4.61 -12.79 16.59
C SER A 1041 3.72 -13.59 17.55
N LYS A 1042 4.32 -14.58 18.22
CA LYS A 1042 3.88 -14.89 19.59
C LYS A 1042 3.98 -13.58 20.37
N GLY A 1043 2.89 -13.22 21.05
CA GLY A 1043 2.77 -11.97 21.79
C GLY A 1043 4.03 -11.65 22.57
N SER A 1044 4.45 -10.38 22.48
CA SER A 1044 5.67 -9.78 23.04
C SER A 1044 6.29 -10.55 24.21
N GLU A 1045 7.25 -11.41 23.92
CA GLU A 1045 8.25 -11.81 24.90
C GLU A 1045 9.22 -10.64 25.06
N GLY A 1046 9.21 -10.02 26.24
CA GLY A 1046 10.09 -8.90 26.56
C GLY A 1046 11.57 -9.28 26.41
N PRO A 1047 12.49 -8.29 26.31
CA PRO A 1047 13.91 -8.47 25.96
C PRO A 1047 14.74 -9.30 26.96
N TYR A 1048 14.11 -9.88 27.98
CA TYR A 1048 14.73 -10.72 29.01
C TYR A 1048 14.15 -12.15 29.04
N ALA A 1049 13.17 -12.48 28.20
CA ALA A 1049 12.44 -13.75 28.24
C ALA A 1049 13.32 -14.99 28.02
N ASN A 1050 14.47 -14.81 27.34
CA ASN A 1050 15.41 -15.88 27.01
C ASN A 1050 16.70 -15.85 27.85
N LEU A 1051 16.76 -15.05 28.92
CA LEU A 1051 17.91 -14.98 29.82
C LEU A 1051 17.64 -15.78 31.10
N SER A 1052 18.62 -16.55 31.55
CA SER A 1052 18.55 -17.22 32.85
C SER A 1052 18.50 -16.20 33.99
N GLU A 1053 17.93 -16.58 35.14
CA GLU A 1053 17.82 -15.71 36.33
C GLU A 1053 19.19 -15.13 36.77
N ASN A 1054 20.28 -15.86 36.50
CA ASN A 1054 21.65 -15.43 36.78
C ASN A 1054 22.18 -14.40 35.76
N GLU A 1055 21.78 -14.48 34.49
CA GLU A 1055 22.17 -13.54 33.44
C GLU A 1055 21.44 -12.20 33.60
N VAL A 1056 20.15 -12.23 33.98
CA VAL A 1056 19.38 -11.02 34.32
C VAL A 1056 19.96 -10.31 35.55
N ARG A 1057 20.38 -11.07 36.58
CA ARG A 1057 21.07 -10.54 37.77
C ARG A 1057 22.40 -9.85 37.43
N ALA A 1058 23.19 -10.44 36.53
CA ALA A 1058 24.47 -9.87 36.10
C ALA A 1058 24.31 -8.54 35.31
N ILE A 1059 23.29 -8.46 34.45
CA ILE A 1059 22.97 -7.26 33.66
C ILE A 1059 22.50 -6.11 34.56
N LEU A 1060 21.66 -6.39 35.56
CA LEU A 1060 21.15 -5.38 36.50
C LEU A 1060 22.22 -4.89 37.50
N GLN A 1061 23.24 -5.69 37.80
CA GLN A 1061 24.38 -5.28 38.64
C GLN A 1061 25.38 -4.37 37.89
N GLN A 1062 25.42 -4.43 36.55
CA GLN A 1062 26.33 -3.63 35.71
C GLN A 1062 25.71 -2.31 35.22
N ASN A 1063 24.38 -2.17 35.20
CA ASN A 1063 23.69 -0.94 34.78
C ASN A 1063 22.47 -0.65 35.68
N PRO A 1064 22.62 0.18 36.74
CA PRO A 1064 21.59 0.40 37.76
C PRO A 1064 20.36 1.20 37.30
N GLU A 1065 20.38 1.81 36.10
CA GLU A 1065 19.31 2.68 35.57
C GLU A 1065 18.33 2.00 34.60
N LEU A 1066 18.46 0.71 34.32
CA LEU A 1066 17.51 -0.01 33.46
C LEU A 1066 16.19 -0.31 34.21
N MET A 1067 15.10 0.30 33.76
CA MET A 1067 13.74 0.02 34.26
C MET A 1067 13.26 -1.35 33.74
N PRO A 1068 12.67 -2.22 34.59
CA PRO A 1068 12.06 -3.46 34.12
C PRO A 1068 10.81 -3.19 33.27
N ALA A 1069 10.53 -4.10 32.33
CA ALA A 1069 9.31 -4.09 31.54
C ALA A 1069 8.04 -4.14 32.43
N ASN A 1070 6.95 -3.53 31.94
CA ASN A 1070 5.63 -3.58 32.56
C ASN A 1070 5.16 -5.04 32.70
N ILE A 1071 5.17 -5.58 33.92
CA ILE A 1071 4.44 -6.80 34.23
C ILE A 1071 2.96 -6.41 34.35
N GLN A 1072 2.12 -6.88 33.44
CA GLN A 1072 0.67 -6.82 33.61
C GLN A 1072 0.26 -7.79 34.71
N LEU A 1073 0.23 -7.32 35.95
CA LEU A 1073 -0.40 -8.01 37.07
C LEU A 1073 -1.71 -7.31 37.39
N ASP A 1074 -2.82 -7.91 36.96
CA ASP A 1074 -4.14 -7.37 37.21
C ASP A 1074 -4.69 -7.94 38.52
N LEU A 1075 -4.67 -7.11 39.57
CA LEU A 1075 -5.11 -7.49 40.92
C LEU A 1075 -6.52 -7.05 41.29
N THR A 1076 -7.21 -6.28 40.44
CA THR A 1076 -8.64 -5.98 40.65
C THR A 1076 -9.31 -5.53 39.34
N SER A 1077 -10.47 -6.14 39.09
CA SER A 1077 -11.51 -5.60 38.23
C SER A 1077 -12.09 -4.32 38.85
N VAL A 1078 -12.55 -3.42 37.99
CA VAL A 1078 -13.24 -2.13 38.24
C VAL A 1078 -12.32 -0.91 38.09
N ASP A 1079 -12.32 -0.41 36.86
CA ASP A 1079 -12.62 0.98 36.50
C ASP A 1079 -12.14 2.09 37.45
N THR A 1080 -11.15 2.90 37.02
CA THR A 1080 -11.01 4.29 37.49
C THR A 1080 -10.23 5.16 36.50
N THR A 1081 -10.92 6.17 35.98
CA THR A 1081 -10.39 7.35 35.27
C THR A 1081 -9.58 8.29 36.18
N LYS A 1082 -8.55 8.92 35.60
CA LYS A 1082 -7.81 10.15 36.02
C LYS A 1082 -7.11 10.16 37.40
N HIS A 1083 -5.81 10.45 37.36
CA HIS A 1083 -4.82 10.43 38.44
C HIS A 1083 -5.28 10.97 39.82
N ARG A 1084 -5.45 10.04 40.76
CA ARG A 1084 -5.19 10.14 42.21
C ARG A 1084 -4.52 8.83 42.64
N GLU A 1085 -3.52 8.86 43.54
CA GLU A 1085 -2.86 7.66 44.04
C GLU A 1085 -3.84 6.76 44.82
N THR A 1086 -4.47 5.81 44.13
CA THR A 1086 -5.35 4.82 44.78
C THR A 1086 -4.52 3.75 45.50
N LYS A 1087 -5.04 3.18 46.59
CA LYS A 1087 -4.42 2.05 47.32
C LYS A 1087 -4.01 0.91 46.37
N GLU A 1088 -4.84 0.62 45.37
CA GLU A 1088 -4.59 -0.41 44.35
C GLU A 1088 -3.45 -0.03 43.38
N HIS A 1089 -3.34 1.24 43.01
CA HIS A 1089 -2.20 1.74 42.24
C HIS A 1089 -0.88 1.61 43.04
N TYR A 1090 -0.91 1.94 44.34
CA TYR A 1090 0.25 1.79 45.23
C TYR A 1090 0.65 0.32 45.44
N ILE A 1091 -0.33 -0.60 45.49
CA ILE A 1091 -0.09 -2.06 45.54
C ILE A 1091 0.62 -2.53 44.27
N LYS A 1092 0.15 -2.11 43.08
CA LYS A 1092 0.80 -2.44 41.79
C LYS A 1092 2.25 -1.93 41.74
N GLN A 1093 2.51 -0.70 42.18
CA GLN A 1093 3.88 -0.15 42.26
C GLN A 1093 4.77 -0.89 43.28
N SER A 1094 4.22 -1.28 44.42
CA SER A 1094 4.96 -2.01 45.47
C SER A 1094 5.37 -3.42 45.01
N LEU A 1095 4.51 -4.12 44.27
CA LEU A 1095 4.84 -5.43 43.67
C LEU A 1095 5.98 -5.33 42.65
N MET A 1096 5.99 -4.26 41.83
CA MET A 1096 7.11 -3.98 40.93
C MET A 1096 8.43 -3.76 41.68
N LYS A 1097 8.41 -3.00 42.79
CA LYS A 1097 9.60 -2.76 43.62
C LYS A 1097 10.12 -4.04 44.27
N ILE A 1098 9.23 -4.89 44.79
CA ILE A 1098 9.58 -6.20 45.37
C ILE A 1098 10.29 -7.06 44.33
N ASN A 1099 9.76 -7.12 43.11
CA ASN A 1099 10.40 -7.90 42.04
C ASN A 1099 11.78 -7.33 41.66
N VAL A 1100 11.95 -6.02 41.65
CA VAL A 1100 13.26 -5.36 41.45
C VAL A 1100 14.26 -5.72 42.55
N HIS A 1101 13.85 -5.72 43.82
CA HIS A 1101 14.75 -6.07 44.94
C HIS A 1101 15.12 -7.56 44.94
N TYR A 1102 14.17 -8.44 44.60
CA TYR A 1102 14.41 -9.87 44.42
C TYR A 1102 15.43 -10.15 43.32
N LEU A 1103 15.25 -9.51 42.15
CA LEU A 1103 16.17 -9.64 41.02
C LEU A 1103 17.53 -8.97 41.26
N ARG A 1104 17.65 -8.06 42.24
CA ARG A 1104 18.92 -7.46 42.66
C ARG A 1104 19.64 -8.27 43.75
N GLY A 1105 18.98 -9.28 44.33
CA GLY A 1105 19.52 -10.08 45.44
C GLY A 1105 19.67 -9.31 46.76
N ASP A 1106 18.98 -8.17 46.91
CA ASP A 1106 19.02 -7.34 48.12
C ASP A 1106 17.96 -7.85 49.11
N GLU A 1107 18.29 -8.93 49.83
CA GLU A 1107 17.36 -9.64 50.73
C GLU A 1107 16.77 -8.72 51.81
N GLN A 1108 17.54 -7.75 52.29
CA GLN A 1108 17.08 -6.80 53.31
C GLN A 1108 15.99 -5.87 52.76
N LYS A 1109 16.24 -5.22 51.61
CA LYS A 1109 15.24 -4.32 51.01
C LYS A 1109 14.03 -5.07 50.45
N LEU A 1110 14.22 -6.32 50.04
CA LEU A 1110 13.14 -7.20 49.61
C LEU A 1110 12.15 -7.45 50.76
N GLU A 1111 12.65 -7.86 51.93
CA GLU A 1111 11.78 -8.17 53.08
C GLU A 1111 11.11 -6.90 53.65
N GLU A 1112 11.81 -5.75 53.64
CA GLU A 1112 11.23 -4.44 53.98
C GLU A 1112 10.07 -4.06 53.05
N ALA A 1113 10.24 -4.27 51.74
CA ALA A 1113 9.21 -3.96 50.75
C ALA A 1113 8.01 -4.93 50.82
N ILE A 1114 8.25 -6.22 51.05
CA ILE A 1114 7.19 -7.24 51.27
C ILE A 1114 6.37 -6.89 52.51
N SER A 1115 7.05 -6.55 53.61
CA SER A 1115 6.39 -6.16 54.87
C SER A 1115 5.53 -4.91 54.68
N LEU A 1116 6.04 -3.88 53.99
CA LEU A 1116 5.26 -2.67 53.72
C LEU A 1116 4.02 -2.97 52.86
N LEU A 1117 4.14 -3.83 51.85
CA LEU A 1117 3.01 -4.25 51.02
C LEU A 1117 1.95 -5.01 51.83
N PHE A 1118 2.37 -6.00 52.62
CA PHE A 1118 1.47 -6.78 53.49
C PHE A 1118 0.71 -5.88 54.46
N LYS A 1119 1.39 -4.92 55.08
CA LYS A 1119 0.73 -3.97 55.98
C LYS A 1119 -0.26 -3.07 55.24
N THR A 1120 0.11 -2.63 54.03
CA THR A 1120 -0.73 -1.77 53.20
C THR A 1120 -2.02 -2.49 52.78
N VAL A 1121 -1.93 -3.73 52.27
CA VAL A 1121 -3.13 -4.47 51.84
C VAL A 1121 -4.09 -4.73 52.98
N CYS A 1122 -3.57 -5.02 54.18
CA CYS A 1122 -4.38 -5.30 55.37
C CYS A 1122 -5.06 -4.07 55.97
N MET A 1123 -4.73 -2.85 55.55
CA MET A 1123 -5.33 -1.63 56.12
C MET A 1123 -6.83 -1.48 55.76
N THR A 1124 -7.69 -1.30 56.76
CA THR A 1124 -9.16 -1.15 56.63
C THR A 1124 -9.59 0.31 56.35
N ARG A 1125 -10.74 0.51 55.68
CA ARG A 1125 -11.21 1.82 55.14
C ARG A 1125 -12.03 2.70 56.11
N THR A 1126 -12.09 2.43 57.42
CA THR A 1126 -12.99 3.14 58.36
C THR A 1126 -12.39 4.39 59.01
N ASN A 1127 -13.11 5.52 58.92
CA ASN A 1127 -12.68 6.90 59.19
C ASN A 1127 -12.36 7.31 60.65
N LEU A 1128 -12.26 6.40 61.61
CA LEU A 1128 -12.07 6.81 63.02
C LEU A 1128 -10.91 6.13 63.76
N PHE A 1129 -10.45 4.95 63.34
CA PHE A 1129 -9.21 4.32 63.85
C PHE A 1129 -8.59 3.43 62.76
N LYS A 1130 -7.27 3.55 62.52
CA LYS A 1130 -6.53 2.71 61.56
C LYS A 1130 -6.43 1.27 62.11
N SER A 1131 -7.34 0.39 61.73
CA SER A 1131 -7.27 -1.06 62.01
C SER A 1131 -6.74 -1.85 60.81
N TYR A 1132 -6.05 -2.97 61.08
CA TYR A 1132 -5.53 -3.89 60.08
C TYR A 1132 -6.25 -5.25 60.16
N SER A 1133 -6.55 -5.86 59.02
CA SER A 1133 -7.18 -7.17 58.90
C SER A 1133 -6.64 -7.89 57.66
N THR A 1134 -6.33 -9.18 57.80
CA THR A 1134 -5.93 -10.05 56.68
C THR A 1134 -7.10 -10.48 55.78
N SER A 1135 -8.32 -10.07 56.11
CA SER A 1135 -9.56 -10.35 55.36
C SER A 1135 -10.04 -9.14 54.55
N THR A 1136 -9.20 -8.14 54.29
CA THR A 1136 -9.54 -7.10 53.32
C THR A 1136 -9.55 -7.68 51.91
N THR A 1137 -10.41 -7.16 51.03
CA THR A 1137 -10.46 -7.61 49.62
C THR A 1137 -9.09 -7.55 48.94
N SER A 1138 -8.30 -6.50 49.20
CA SER A 1138 -6.93 -6.38 48.66
C SER A 1138 -5.97 -7.43 49.25
N ALA A 1139 -6.12 -7.82 50.52
CA ALA A 1139 -5.30 -8.87 51.14
C ALA A 1139 -5.68 -10.25 50.61
N GLU A 1140 -6.98 -10.55 50.49
CA GLU A 1140 -7.49 -11.80 49.92
C GLU A 1140 -7.08 -11.97 48.44
N ASN A 1141 -7.16 -10.91 47.66
CA ASN A 1141 -6.70 -10.93 46.26
C ASN A 1141 -5.20 -11.16 46.16
N LEU A 1142 -4.39 -10.53 47.02
CA LEU A 1142 -2.94 -10.74 47.02
C LEU A 1142 -2.57 -12.16 47.46
N VAL A 1143 -3.26 -12.71 48.46
CA VAL A 1143 -3.09 -14.10 48.91
C VAL A 1143 -3.42 -15.07 47.78
N ASN A 1144 -4.53 -14.88 47.08
CA ASN A 1144 -4.94 -15.71 45.95
C ASN A 1144 -3.92 -15.65 44.81
N LEU A 1145 -3.44 -14.45 44.49
CA LEU A 1145 -2.44 -14.23 43.45
C LEU A 1145 -1.13 -14.97 43.76
N ILE A 1146 -0.57 -14.79 44.96
CA ILE A 1146 0.66 -15.48 45.37
C ILE A 1146 0.42 -17.00 45.40
N SER A 1147 -0.73 -17.46 45.86
CA SER A 1147 -1.04 -18.90 45.96
C SER A 1147 -1.22 -19.59 44.60
N GLN A 1148 -1.51 -18.86 43.53
CA GLN A 1148 -1.69 -19.40 42.18
C GLN A 1148 -0.42 -19.33 41.32
N ASP A 1149 0.54 -18.46 41.68
CA ASP A 1149 1.75 -18.22 40.89
C ASP A 1149 3.03 -18.72 41.59
N GLU A 1150 3.73 -19.67 40.97
CA GLU A 1150 4.94 -20.30 41.53
C GLU A 1150 6.13 -19.33 41.65
N GLY A 1151 6.26 -18.41 40.70
CA GLY A 1151 7.30 -17.39 40.72
C GLY A 1151 7.10 -16.42 41.88
N LEU A 1152 5.86 -15.96 42.09
CA LEU A 1152 5.52 -15.10 43.23
C LEU A 1152 5.71 -15.82 44.56
N ARG A 1153 5.40 -17.12 44.68
CA ARG A 1153 5.73 -17.88 45.91
C ARG A 1153 7.23 -17.87 46.19
N LYS A 1154 8.06 -18.02 45.16
CA LYS A 1154 9.52 -17.98 45.28
C LYS A 1154 10.04 -16.58 45.68
N VAL A 1155 9.47 -15.52 45.09
CA VAL A 1155 9.82 -14.12 45.41
C VAL A 1155 9.44 -13.76 46.84
N PHE A 1156 8.26 -14.18 47.27
CA PHE A 1156 7.75 -13.94 48.61
C PHE A 1156 8.29 -14.93 49.65
N GLY A 1157 9.11 -15.93 49.27
CA GLY A 1157 9.68 -16.90 50.21
C GLY A 1157 8.63 -17.75 50.92
N ILE A 1158 7.63 -18.25 50.18
CA ILE A 1158 6.56 -19.12 50.69
C ILE A 1158 6.92 -20.58 50.41
N HIS A 1159 7.00 -21.40 51.45
CA HIS A 1159 7.58 -22.75 51.41
C HIS A 1159 6.60 -23.89 51.70
N GLY A 1160 5.31 -23.61 51.90
CA GLY A 1160 4.27 -24.64 52.11
C GLY A 1160 4.25 -25.72 51.02
N ALA A 1161 3.63 -26.86 51.32
CA ALA A 1161 3.63 -28.02 50.42
C ALA A 1161 2.40 -28.09 49.49
N ASN A 1162 1.34 -27.35 49.80
CA ASN A 1162 0.08 -27.34 49.06
C ASN A 1162 -0.62 -25.98 49.19
N PRO A 1163 -1.66 -25.70 48.38
CA PRO A 1163 -2.35 -24.41 48.40
C PRO A 1163 -2.88 -23.95 49.75
N ILE A 1164 -3.34 -24.90 50.60
CA ILE A 1164 -3.85 -24.58 51.94
C ILE A 1164 -2.70 -24.14 52.86
N ASP A 1165 -1.53 -24.79 52.77
CA ASP A 1165 -0.35 -24.43 53.53
C ASP A 1165 0.25 -23.08 53.09
N TRP A 1166 0.24 -22.78 51.78
CA TRP A 1166 0.67 -21.48 51.24
C TRP A 1166 -0.20 -20.34 51.76
N GLU A 1167 -1.52 -20.50 51.67
CA GLU A 1167 -2.47 -19.49 52.12
C GLU A 1167 -2.29 -19.20 53.61
N LYS A 1168 -2.10 -20.25 54.41
CA LYS A 1168 -1.85 -20.15 55.85
C LYS A 1168 -0.54 -19.45 56.17
N GLU A 1169 0.54 -19.78 55.46
CA GLU A 1169 1.86 -19.16 55.64
C GLU A 1169 1.82 -17.67 55.29
N ILE A 1170 1.18 -17.29 54.17
CA ILE A 1170 1.03 -15.90 53.75
C ILE A 1170 0.20 -15.11 54.77
N LYS A 1171 -0.95 -15.64 55.21
CA LYS A 1171 -1.81 -14.97 56.21
C LYS A 1171 -1.11 -14.80 57.55
N THR A 1172 -0.32 -15.78 57.98
CA THR A 1172 0.48 -15.69 59.23
C THR A 1172 1.50 -14.56 59.15
N ARG A 1173 2.18 -14.41 58.01
CA ARG A 1173 3.14 -13.30 57.80
C ARG A 1173 2.45 -11.95 57.71
N MET A 1174 1.29 -11.87 57.06
CA MET A 1174 0.48 -10.65 57.06
C MET A 1174 0.06 -10.25 58.48
N GLU A 1175 -0.38 -11.20 59.31
CA GLU A 1175 -0.74 -10.94 60.72
C GLU A 1175 0.46 -10.44 61.55
N ALA A 1176 1.63 -11.06 61.38
CA ALA A 1176 2.85 -10.64 62.07
C ALA A 1176 3.20 -9.17 61.76
N VAL A 1177 3.13 -8.79 60.49
CA VAL A 1177 3.42 -7.43 60.02
C VAL A 1177 2.34 -6.42 60.42
N CYS A 1178 1.07 -6.83 60.48
CA CYS A 1178 -0.02 -5.98 60.96
C CYS A 1178 0.21 -5.55 62.43
N ASN A 1179 0.80 -6.42 63.24
CA ASN A 1179 1.11 -6.19 64.64
C ASN A 1179 2.45 -5.48 64.88
N ASP A 1180 3.29 -5.33 63.85
CA ASP A 1180 4.59 -4.68 63.95
C ASP A 1180 4.47 -3.16 63.75
N GLU A 1181 4.43 -2.39 64.83
CA GLU A 1181 4.29 -0.92 64.79
C GLU A 1181 5.45 -0.17 64.11
N SER A 1182 6.59 -0.82 63.85
CA SER A 1182 7.73 -0.19 63.18
C SER A 1182 7.53 0.00 61.67
N VAL A 1183 6.66 -0.80 61.05
CA VAL A 1183 6.29 -0.69 59.63
C VAL A 1183 5.14 0.31 59.49
N ILE A 1184 5.33 1.40 58.74
CA ILE A 1184 4.32 2.46 58.60
C ILE A 1184 3.74 2.45 57.19
N ALA A 1185 2.45 2.08 57.06
CA ALA A 1185 1.74 2.09 55.77
C ALA A 1185 1.33 3.52 55.33
N PRO A 1186 1.30 3.82 54.02
CA PRO A 1186 0.89 5.13 53.51
C PRO A 1186 -0.58 5.46 53.82
N ASP A 1187 -0.87 6.75 53.97
CA ASP A 1187 -2.21 7.24 54.30
C ASP A 1187 -2.99 7.68 53.06
N PHE A 1188 -4.09 6.98 52.74
CA PHE A 1188 -4.93 7.27 51.59
C PHE A 1188 -6.24 8.02 51.96
N SER A 1189 -6.33 8.61 53.16
CA SER A 1189 -7.59 9.15 53.71
C SER A 1189 -7.90 10.63 53.39
N GLN A 1190 -7.03 11.38 52.70
CA GLN A 1190 -7.27 12.80 52.43
C GLN A 1190 -8.15 13.06 51.19
N ARG A 1191 -9.41 13.45 51.43
CA ARG A 1191 -10.24 14.16 50.44
C ARG A 1191 -9.86 15.65 50.47
N LEU A 1192 -9.07 16.12 49.50
CA LEU A 1192 -8.96 17.56 49.21
C LEU A 1192 -10.04 17.97 48.21
N VAL A 1193 -10.68 19.09 48.57
CA VAL A 1193 -11.89 19.72 48.02
C VAL A 1193 -11.84 19.95 46.52
#